data_AF-L8YBC4-F1
#
_entry.id   AF-L8YBC4-F1
#
_cell.length_a   1.000
_cell.length_b   1.000
_cell.length_c   1.000
_cell.angle_alpha   90.00
_cell.angle_beta   90.00
_cell.angle_gamma   90.00
#
_symmetry.space_group_name_H-M   'P 1'
#
loop_
_entity.id
_entity.type
_entity.pdbx_description
1 polymer ?
#
loop_
_entity_poly.entity_id
_entity_poly.type
_entity_poly.pdbx_seq_one_letter_code
_entity_poly.pdbx_strand_id
1 'polypeptide(L)'
;MERGEEPTVTSQTTTALFLHYISQALSAQSLGTQLRGICSLATEGILQGKTLFTSGDLRKHELDEAIVFTFLKMGVLQTHPDSLSYSFTRLFQEFFAAMSCALGDKEERSEHTNSIGIEKLLELCRRHDLFGAPTMCFLFGLLSEQGLREMENIFHCQLSQEMKWELLQAQKEAWPQKSFLQPYSLELLHCLYETQDDVFLTKAMEHFLGTKICVRTNVELLVVTFCLKFCQHVKRLQLNEGRQHREEGRPSTIILNLKELDLSRNFLTYSAVQSLCEALRHPCCHLETLRLAGCGLTAECCKDLAFGLNTSQTLTELEVSFNMLTDAGAKHLCHGLRQPSCKLQRIQLVSCGLTSSCCQNLATVLSANPSLTEIDLLHNCLGDLGVGLLCEGLKHPACQLTLLWLDQTHLSDEVKEALRTLEKEKPQLRIPSRRDLHMEPLGTEEDFWGPTGPVTTEVVDKEQSLHRVHFPMAGFYHWPNTGLRFMVRRAVTIEIAFCAWNQFLETVPQHSWMVAGPLFDIKAEPGAVAAVYLPHFVALQGKEMNTSLFQVAHFKEEGMLLEKPSRVEPYYTVLENPSFSPMGVLLRMIHIALPFIPITSTVLVYYRLNAEEVIFHLYLIPTDCSIQKAIDDEEKKFQFVQIRKPPPLTPLYMGSRFTLSSSRQLEIIPEELEFCYRSPGESQLFSEFYVDQLGSGIRLKMRDKKDGTMVWKGLVKPVSPSTRDIPDLLHFVDQYREELIARVTSVDPVLDKLYGQVLSEEQYERVRAEATMPDKMRKLFSFSQSWNQACKDQLYQALKETHPHLIVELWEKKDGKRGTLDRLSS
;
A
#
# COMPACT_ATOMS: atom_id res chain seq x y z
N MET A 1 18.37 -30.80 -10.12
CA MET A 1 17.71 -31.88 -9.34
C MET A 1 18.16 -33.27 -9.76
N GLU A 2 17.94 -33.73 -11.01
CA GLU A 2 18.40 -35.08 -11.42
C GLU A 2 19.93 -35.25 -11.46
N ARG A 3 20.70 -34.18 -11.72
CA ARG A 3 22.17 -34.19 -11.71
C ARG A 3 22.80 -34.02 -10.31
N GLY A 4 22.01 -33.91 -9.25
CA GLY A 4 22.52 -33.76 -7.87
C GLY A 4 23.15 -32.40 -7.53
N GLU A 5 23.18 -31.45 -8.46
CA GLU A 5 23.66 -30.08 -8.24
C GLU A 5 22.50 -29.16 -7.80
N GLU A 6 22.77 -28.26 -6.84
CA GLU A 6 21.88 -27.15 -6.51
C GLU A 6 21.72 -26.25 -7.75
N PRO A 7 20.51 -25.79 -8.11
CA PRO A 7 20.32 -24.88 -9.23
C PRO A 7 20.86 -23.49 -8.87
N THR A 8 22.16 -23.27 -9.06
CA THR A 8 22.78 -21.94 -9.00
C THR A 8 22.57 -21.21 -10.32
N VAL A 9 21.32 -20.91 -10.67
CA VAL A 9 21.04 -20.03 -11.81
C VAL A 9 21.21 -18.58 -11.33
N THR A 10 22.39 -18.03 -11.55
CA THR A 10 22.73 -16.62 -11.35
C THR A 10 22.56 -15.79 -12.62
N SER A 11 21.67 -16.21 -13.54
CA SER A 11 21.50 -15.53 -14.82
C SER A 11 20.95 -14.12 -14.63
N GLN A 12 21.74 -13.11 -15.02
CA GLN A 12 21.41 -11.69 -14.83
C GLN A 12 20.46 -11.15 -15.91
N THR A 13 20.35 -11.82 -17.07
CA THR A 13 19.59 -11.31 -18.23
C THR A 13 18.61 -12.34 -18.81
N THR A 14 17.63 -11.86 -19.57
CA THR A 14 16.58 -12.70 -20.18
C THR A 14 17.18 -13.61 -21.24
N THR A 15 18.11 -13.10 -22.06
CA THR A 15 18.78 -13.88 -23.10
C THR A 15 19.63 -14.99 -22.52
N ALA A 16 20.36 -14.73 -21.43
CA ALA A 16 21.16 -15.74 -20.75
C ALA A 16 20.30 -16.89 -20.19
N LEU A 17 19.08 -16.60 -19.71
CA LEU A 17 18.14 -17.64 -19.28
C LEU A 17 17.69 -18.54 -20.44
N PHE A 18 17.37 -17.95 -21.60
CA PHE A 18 16.97 -18.70 -22.79
C PHE A 18 18.12 -19.53 -23.35
N LEU A 19 19.32 -18.95 -23.45
CA LEU A 19 20.50 -19.69 -23.89
C LEU A 19 20.87 -20.81 -22.92
N HIS A 20 20.78 -20.58 -21.61
CA HIS A 20 21.00 -21.63 -20.60
C HIS A 20 19.98 -22.76 -20.75
N TYR A 21 18.70 -22.42 -20.95
CA TYR A 21 17.65 -23.40 -21.20
C TYR A 21 17.94 -24.24 -22.45
N ILE A 22 18.27 -23.57 -23.56
CA ILE A 22 18.57 -24.23 -24.83
C ILE A 22 19.83 -25.08 -24.73
N SER A 23 20.91 -24.59 -24.12
CA SER A 23 22.16 -25.34 -23.96
C SER A 23 22.03 -26.54 -23.00
N GLN A 24 21.17 -26.47 -21.98
CA GLN A 24 20.87 -27.62 -21.12
C GLN A 24 19.95 -28.64 -21.79
N ALA A 25 18.99 -28.17 -22.59
CA ALA A 25 18.05 -29.02 -23.28
C ALA A 25 18.67 -29.71 -24.52
N LEU A 26 19.76 -29.17 -25.06
CA LEU A 26 20.48 -29.69 -26.22
C LEU A 26 21.77 -30.40 -25.79
N SER A 27 21.81 -31.73 -25.86
CA SER A 27 23.06 -32.49 -25.69
C SER A 27 23.87 -32.53 -27.00
N ALA A 28 25.21 -32.58 -26.85
CA ALA A 28 26.23 -32.16 -27.81
C ALA A 28 26.40 -32.99 -29.12
N GLN A 29 25.38 -33.60 -29.71
CA GLN A 29 25.51 -34.23 -31.04
C GLN A 29 24.28 -34.00 -31.92
N SER A 30 24.48 -33.30 -33.04
CA SER A 30 23.63 -33.21 -34.26
C SER A 30 22.51 -32.15 -34.39
N LEU A 31 22.45 -31.09 -33.55
CA LEU A 31 21.35 -30.10 -33.63
C LEU A 31 21.64 -28.72 -34.25
N GLY A 32 22.87 -28.40 -34.64
CA GLY A 32 23.19 -27.10 -35.26
C GLY A 32 22.40 -26.82 -36.54
N THR A 33 22.13 -27.85 -37.36
CA THR A 33 21.29 -27.74 -38.58
C THR A 33 19.80 -27.66 -38.26
N GLN A 34 19.32 -28.41 -37.26
CA GLN A 34 17.92 -28.40 -36.83
C GLN A 34 17.51 -27.05 -36.21
N LEU A 35 18.44 -26.43 -35.46
CA LEU A 35 18.25 -25.08 -34.94
C LEU A 35 18.15 -24.04 -36.05
N ARG A 36 18.82 -24.22 -37.19
CA ARG A 36 18.71 -23.29 -38.33
C ARG A 36 17.32 -23.32 -38.96
N GLY A 37 16.73 -24.51 -39.10
CA GLY A 37 15.36 -24.66 -39.59
C GLY A 37 14.35 -23.92 -38.71
N ILE A 38 14.46 -24.05 -37.38
CA ILE A 38 13.53 -23.37 -36.46
C ILE A 38 13.80 -21.85 -36.37
N CYS A 39 15.07 -21.42 -36.49
CA CYS A 39 15.44 -20.00 -36.61
C CYS A 39 14.86 -19.37 -37.88
N SER A 40 14.93 -20.07 -39.01
CA SER A 40 14.38 -19.63 -40.28
C SER A 40 12.84 -19.55 -40.26
N LEU A 41 12.18 -20.57 -39.68
CA LEU A 41 10.73 -20.58 -39.49
C LEU A 41 10.27 -19.40 -38.62
N ALA A 42 10.95 -19.16 -37.50
CA ALA A 42 10.65 -18.06 -36.59
C ALA A 42 10.82 -16.70 -37.28
N THR A 43 11.90 -16.54 -38.05
CA THR A 43 12.19 -15.32 -38.82
C THR A 43 11.12 -15.04 -39.87
N GLU A 44 10.73 -16.04 -40.66
CA GLU A 44 9.62 -15.91 -41.62
C GLU A 44 8.32 -15.54 -40.89
N GLY A 45 8.05 -16.14 -39.73
CA GLY A 45 6.92 -15.83 -38.89
C GLY A 45 6.87 -14.36 -38.46
N ILE A 46 7.98 -13.82 -37.95
CA ILE A 46 8.08 -12.41 -37.53
C ILE A 46 7.89 -11.48 -38.74
N LEU A 47 8.53 -11.77 -39.88
CA LEU A 47 8.42 -10.95 -41.08
C LEU A 47 7.00 -10.91 -41.67
N GLN A 48 6.25 -12.00 -41.55
CA GLN A 48 4.89 -12.12 -42.09
C GLN A 48 3.79 -11.81 -41.05
N GLY A 49 4.15 -11.53 -39.79
CA GLY A 49 3.19 -11.38 -38.69
C GLY A 49 2.42 -12.68 -38.38
N LYS A 50 3.04 -13.84 -38.64
CA LYS A 50 2.45 -15.17 -38.54
C LYS A 50 2.87 -15.85 -37.22
N THR A 51 1.90 -16.31 -36.45
CA THR A 51 2.08 -16.97 -35.14
C THR A 51 1.64 -18.44 -35.12
N LEU A 52 0.87 -18.86 -36.13
CA LEU A 52 0.41 -20.25 -36.32
C LEU A 52 1.04 -20.84 -37.59
N PHE A 53 1.60 -22.03 -37.47
CA PHE A 53 2.32 -22.73 -38.53
C PHE A 53 1.66 -24.08 -38.81
N THR A 54 1.50 -24.41 -40.09
CA THR A 54 1.00 -25.71 -40.55
C THR A 54 2.14 -26.70 -40.72
N SER A 55 1.87 -28.01 -40.73
CA SER A 55 2.92 -29.01 -41.03
C SER A 55 3.65 -28.75 -42.35
N GLY A 56 2.99 -28.10 -43.33
CA GLY A 56 3.62 -27.68 -44.58
C GLY A 56 4.64 -26.55 -44.40
N ASP A 57 4.37 -25.61 -43.49
CA ASP A 57 5.31 -24.55 -43.14
C ASP A 57 6.56 -25.13 -42.45
N LEU A 58 6.40 -26.07 -41.52
CA LEU A 58 7.54 -26.71 -40.86
C LEU A 58 8.41 -27.50 -41.86
N ARG A 59 7.80 -28.23 -42.79
CA ARG A 59 8.52 -28.96 -43.85
C ARG A 59 9.28 -28.05 -44.81
N LYS A 60 8.76 -26.84 -45.08
CA LYS A 60 9.46 -25.82 -45.90
C LYS A 60 10.80 -25.40 -45.28
N HIS A 61 10.92 -25.47 -43.97
CA HIS A 61 12.13 -25.14 -43.21
C HIS A 61 12.92 -26.37 -42.76
N GLU A 62 12.75 -27.51 -43.45
CA GLU A 62 13.47 -28.77 -43.21
C GLU A 62 13.26 -29.35 -41.80
N LEU A 63 12.15 -29.00 -41.13
CA LEU A 63 11.77 -29.57 -39.84
C LEU A 63 10.92 -30.82 -40.06
N ASP A 64 11.56 -31.98 -40.00
CA ASP A 64 10.88 -33.28 -40.06
C ASP A 64 10.12 -33.61 -38.75
N GLU A 65 9.31 -34.66 -38.77
CA GLU A 65 8.45 -35.03 -37.63
C GLU A 65 9.25 -35.38 -36.35
N ALA A 66 10.47 -35.91 -36.47
CA ALA A 66 11.32 -36.24 -35.32
C ALA A 66 11.90 -34.96 -34.68
N ILE A 67 12.29 -34.00 -35.51
CA ILE A 67 12.76 -32.67 -35.07
C ILE A 67 11.62 -31.90 -34.40
N VAL A 68 10.44 -31.87 -35.03
CA VAL A 68 9.25 -31.21 -34.47
C VAL A 68 8.85 -31.83 -33.14
N PHE A 69 8.85 -33.17 -33.03
CA PHE A 69 8.58 -33.85 -31.78
C PHE A 69 9.58 -33.48 -30.67
N THR A 70 10.86 -33.29 -31.02
CA THR A 70 11.89 -32.85 -30.07
C THR A 70 11.56 -31.45 -29.54
N PHE A 71 11.22 -30.49 -30.41
CA PHE A 71 10.85 -29.15 -29.99
C PHE A 71 9.52 -29.08 -29.22
N LEU A 72 8.57 -29.98 -29.48
CA LEU A 72 7.36 -30.14 -28.68
C LEU A 72 7.68 -30.67 -27.27
N LYS A 73 8.56 -31.68 -27.17
CA LYS A 73 9.00 -32.24 -25.89
C LYS A 73 9.78 -31.22 -25.06
N MET A 74 10.55 -30.36 -25.73
CA MET A 74 11.23 -29.21 -25.12
C MET A 74 10.27 -28.05 -24.82
N GLY A 75 8.98 -28.13 -25.13
CA GLY A 75 8.04 -27.02 -24.90
C GLY A 75 8.37 -25.73 -25.67
N VAL A 76 9.25 -25.80 -26.68
CA VAL A 76 9.55 -24.70 -27.60
C VAL A 76 8.38 -24.46 -28.55
N LEU A 77 7.80 -25.56 -29.04
CA LEU A 77 6.57 -25.56 -29.82
C LEU A 77 5.41 -26.13 -28.98
N GLN A 78 4.19 -25.75 -29.33
CA GLN A 78 2.95 -26.33 -28.81
C GLN A 78 1.98 -26.65 -29.97
N THR A 79 1.13 -27.67 -29.79
CA THR A 79 0.11 -28.07 -30.77
C THR A 79 -1.26 -27.56 -30.36
N HIS A 80 -2.09 -27.21 -31.35
CA HIS A 80 -3.47 -26.79 -31.13
C HIS A 80 -4.44 -27.93 -31.48
N PRO A 81 -5.27 -28.42 -30.52
CA PRO A 81 -6.13 -29.58 -30.71
C PRO A 81 -7.09 -29.48 -31.89
N ASP A 82 -7.56 -28.27 -32.20
CA ASP A 82 -8.65 -28.04 -33.14
C ASP A 82 -8.21 -27.80 -34.58
N SER A 83 -6.90 -27.70 -34.87
CA SER A 83 -6.43 -27.16 -36.16
C SER A 83 -5.18 -27.81 -36.78
N LEU A 84 -4.60 -28.87 -36.20
CA LEU A 84 -3.35 -29.48 -36.69
C LEU A 84 -2.25 -28.43 -36.96
N SER A 85 -2.21 -27.39 -36.13
CA SER A 85 -1.30 -26.26 -36.25
C SER A 85 -0.37 -26.19 -35.04
N TYR A 86 0.78 -25.56 -35.25
CA TYR A 86 1.86 -25.40 -34.30
C TYR A 86 2.05 -23.90 -34.02
N SER A 87 2.41 -23.57 -32.79
CA SER A 87 2.87 -22.22 -32.43
C SER A 87 4.08 -22.31 -31.53
N PHE A 88 4.91 -21.26 -31.51
CA PHE A 88 5.93 -21.12 -30.50
C PHE A 88 5.32 -20.84 -29.13
N THR A 89 5.93 -21.39 -28.09
CA THR A 89 5.54 -21.11 -26.71
C THR A 89 6.21 -19.80 -26.25
N ARG A 90 5.43 -18.85 -25.72
CA ARG A 90 5.98 -17.58 -25.16
C ARG A 90 6.87 -16.84 -26.19
N LEU A 91 8.06 -16.40 -25.76
CA LEU A 91 9.00 -15.56 -26.52
C LEU A 91 10.01 -16.36 -27.37
N PHE A 92 9.80 -17.67 -27.55
CA PHE A 92 10.75 -18.49 -28.32
C PHE A 92 10.80 -18.08 -29.80
N GLN A 93 9.70 -17.60 -30.39
CA GLN A 93 9.70 -17.14 -31.78
C GLN A 93 10.64 -15.94 -31.96
N GLU A 94 10.53 -14.94 -31.07
CA GLU A 94 11.38 -13.75 -31.11
C GLU A 94 12.83 -14.06 -30.81
N PHE A 95 13.09 -15.00 -29.89
CA PHE A 95 14.44 -15.47 -29.55
C PHE A 95 15.11 -16.18 -30.74
N PHE A 96 14.44 -17.14 -31.40
CA PHE A 96 14.99 -17.85 -32.55
C PHE A 96 15.14 -16.95 -33.79
N ALA A 97 14.24 -15.97 -33.97
CA ALA A 97 14.43 -14.94 -35.00
C ALA A 97 15.66 -14.07 -34.72
N ALA A 98 15.90 -13.69 -33.45
CA ALA A 98 17.09 -12.94 -33.06
C ALA A 98 18.38 -13.74 -33.29
N MET A 99 18.37 -15.05 -32.97
CA MET A 99 19.47 -15.96 -33.31
C MET A 99 19.76 -16.01 -34.80
N SER A 100 18.72 -16.09 -35.65
CA SER A 100 18.89 -16.04 -37.11
C SER A 100 19.54 -14.73 -37.57
N CYS A 101 19.16 -13.60 -36.96
CA CYS A 101 19.75 -12.29 -37.27
C CYS A 101 21.23 -12.22 -36.82
N ALA A 102 21.55 -12.79 -35.65
CA ALA A 102 22.91 -12.85 -35.12
C ALA A 102 23.87 -13.64 -36.03
N LEU A 103 23.37 -14.70 -36.67
CA LEU A 103 24.13 -15.56 -37.58
C LEU A 103 24.41 -14.90 -38.95
N GLY A 104 23.50 -14.03 -39.41
CA GLY A 104 23.62 -13.31 -40.69
C GLY A 104 23.70 -14.22 -41.92
N ASP A 105 24.13 -13.66 -43.06
CA ASP A 105 24.23 -14.37 -44.35
C ASP A 105 25.56 -15.10 -44.56
N LYS A 106 26.28 -15.43 -43.48
CA LYS A 106 27.67 -15.92 -43.55
C LYS A 106 27.85 -17.33 -44.13
N GLU A 107 26.79 -18.00 -44.59
CA GLU A 107 26.88 -19.29 -45.28
C GLU A 107 25.99 -19.35 -46.53
N GLU A 108 26.64 -19.34 -47.70
CA GLU A 108 26.08 -19.86 -48.94
C GLU A 108 25.74 -21.35 -48.75
N ARG A 109 24.45 -21.70 -48.72
CA ARG A 109 23.82 -22.91 -49.31
C ARG A 109 22.40 -23.11 -48.79
N SER A 110 21.47 -22.30 -49.27
CA SER A 110 20.22 -22.79 -49.87
C SER A 110 19.45 -21.59 -50.42
N GLU A 111 18.87 -21.72 -51.60
CA GLU A 111 18.07 -20.66 -52.26
C GLU A 111 16.76 -20.31 -51.52
N HIS A 112 16.57 -20.80 -50.28
CA HIS A 112 15.31 -20.74 -49.53
C HIS A 112 15.45 -20.20 -48.09
N THR A 113 16.64 -19.78 -47.63
CA THR A 113 16.79 -19.16 -46.31
C THR A 113 16.30 -17.72 -46.33
N ASN A 114 15.11 -17.48 -45.78
CA ASN A 114 14.60 -16.14 -45.46
C ASN A 114 15.30 -15.61 -44.19
N SER A 115 16.63 -15.48 -44.21
CA SER A 115 17.36 -14.71 -43.19
C SER A 115 16.99 -13.22 -43.35
N ILE A 116 16.78 -12.51 -42.24
CA ILE A 116 16.81 -11.05 -42.28
C ILE A 116 18.29 -10.69 -42.40
N GLY A 117 18.77 -10.50 -43.63
CA GLY A 117 20.12 -10.00 -43.88
C GLY A 117 20.36 -8.72 -43.08
N ILE A 118 21.57 -8.56 -42.56
CA ILE A 118 21.96 -7.45 -41.67
C ILE A 118 21.58 -6.09 -42.31
N GLU A 119 21.73 -5.95 -43.63
CA GLU A 119 21.35 -4.75 -44.36
C GLU A 119 19.85 -4.43 -44.28
N LYS A 120 18.99 -5.46 -44.33
CA LYS A 120 17.54 -5.32 -44.22
C LYS A 120 17.13 -4.98 -42.79
N LEU A 121 17.79 -5.56 -41.78
CA LEU A 121 17.61 -5.21 -40.37
C LEU A 121 18.02 -3.76 -40.10
N LEU A 122 19.20 -3.35 -40.59
CA LEU A 122 19.70 -1.99 -40.48
C LEU A 122 18.77 -0.99 -41.18
N GLU A 123 18.25 -1.32 -42.37
CA GLU A 123 17.28 -0.48 -43.07
C GLU A 123 15.95 -0.36 -42.31
N LEU A 124 15.47 -1.45 -41.71
CA LEU A 124 14.27 -1.42 -40.86
C LEU A 124 14.50 -0.61 -39.57
N CYS A 125 15.67 -0.70 -38.93
CA CYS A 125 16.06 0.12 -37.79
C CYS A 125 16.20 1.61 -38.17
N ARG A 126 16.73 1.92 -39.36
CA ARG A 126 16.80 3.30 -39.87
C ARG A 126 15.41 3.91 -40.10
N ARG A 127 14.44 3.07 -40.50
CA ARG A 127 13.06 3.50 -40.81
C ARG A 127 12.14 3.51 -39.58
N HIS A 128 12.21 2.51 -38.72
CA HIS A 128 11.30 2.27 -37.59
C HIS A 128 12.07 2.08 -36.26
N ASP A 129 11.48 2.49 -35.13
CA ASP A 129 12.07 2.20 -33.81
C ASP A 129 11.79 0.75 -33.43
N LEU A 130 12.76 -0.13 -33.68
CA LEU A 130 12.64 -1.57 -33.43
C LEU A 130 13.14 -1.98 -32.05
N PHE A 131 13.73 -1.09 -31.25
CA PHE A 131 14.32 -1.44 -29.95
C PHE A 131 13.28 -1.90 -28.91
N GLY A 132 11.99 -1.61 -29.15
CA GLY A 132 10.87 -2.16 -28.37
C GLY A 132 10.43 -3.58 -28.74
N ALA A 133 10.96 -4.16 -29.80
CA ALA A 133 10.68 -5.54 -30.17
C ALA A 133 11.50 -6.50 -29.31
N PRO A 134 10.90 -7.58 -28.74
CA PRO A 134 11.66 -8.57 -27.96
C PRO A 134 12.84 -9.17 -28.73
N THR A 135 12.72 -9.29 -30.05
CA THR A 135 13.80 -9.74 -30.96
C THR A 135 15.06 -8.88 -30.85
N MET A 136 14.94 -7.56 -30.67
CA MET A 136 16.11 -6.66 -30.52
C MET A 136 16.79 -6.83 -29.17
N CYS A 137 16.02 -7.01 -28.09
CA CYS A 137 16.58 -7.32 -26.76
C CYS A 137 17.40 -8.61 -26.78
N PHE A 138 16.82 -9.68 -27.37
CA PHE A 138 17.53 -10.94 -27.52
C PHE A 138 18.77 -10.81 -28.40
N LEU A 139 18.70 -10.04 -29.50
CA LEU A 139 19.86 -9.83 -30.37
C LEU A 139 21.02 -9.17 -29.64
N PHE A 140 20.77 -8.13 -28.85
CA PHE A 140 21.83 -7.48 -28.05
C PHE A 140 22.44 -8.42 -27.01
N GLY A 141 21.62 -9.26 -26.36
CA GLY A 141 22.11 -10.29 -25.44
C GLY A 141 22.91 -11.39 -26.13
N LEU A 142 22.52 -11.81 -27.33
CA LEU A 142 23.22 -12.80 -28.15
C LEU A 142 24.57 -12.27 -28.66
N LEU A 143 24.68 -10.96 -28.86
CA LEU A 143 25.93 -10.26 -29.23
C LEU A 143 26.81 -9.86 -28.04
N SER A 144 26.43 -10.25 -26.82
CA SER A 144 27.31 -10.16 -25.64
C SER A 144 28.48 -11.15 -25.74
N GLU A 145 29.53 -10.97 -24.92
CA GLU A 145 30.63 -11.95 -24.88
C GLU A 145 30.14 -13.36 -24.56
N GLN A 146 29.23 -13.48 -23.58
CA GLN A 146 28.69 -14.78 -23.19
C GLN A 146 27.78 -15.36 -24.28
N GLY A 147 26.90 -14.54 -24.84
CA GLY A 147 25.98 -14.96 -25.89
C GLY A 147 26.72 -15.45 -27.13
N LEU A 148 27.77 -14.74 -27.55
CA LEU A 148 28.59 -15.16 -28.67
C LEU A 148 29.30 -16.48 -28.39
N ARG A 149 29.97 -16.61 -27.23
CA ARG A 149 30.62 -17.88 -26.86
C ARG A 149 29.67 -19.07 -26.95
N GLU A 150 28.44 -18.91 -26.47
CA GLU A 150 27.42 -19.96 -26.53
C GLU A 150 26.91 -20.21 -27.95
N MET A 151 26.68 -19.15 -28.73
CA MET A 151 26.27 -19.27 -30.13
C MET A 151 27.35 -19.93 -31.01
N GLU A 152 28.62 -19.57 -30.84
CA GLU A 152 29.75 -20.18 -31.55
C GLU A 152 29.90 -21.66 -31.18
N ASN A 153 29.67 -22.02 -29.91
CA ASN A 153 29.64 -23.41 -29.47
C ASN A 153 28.49 -24.22 -30.10
N ILE A 154 27.32 -23.60 -30.28
CA ILE A 154 26.12 -24.25 -30.83
C ILE A 154 26.21 -24.43 -32.36
N PHE A 155 26.65 -23.39 -33.08
CA PHE A 155 26.63 -23.34 -34.54
C PHE A 155 27.98 -23.62 -35.21
N HIS A 156 29.06 -23.70 -34.43
CA HIS A 156 30.44 -23.92 -34.90
C HIS A 156 30.90 -22.90 -35.96
N CYS A 157 30.47 -21.64 -35.83
CA CYS A 157 30.81 -20.53 -36.73
C CYS A 157 31.42 -19.35 -35.94
N GLN A 158 32.25 -18.52 -36.58
CA GLN A 158 32.80 -17.31 -35.95
C GLN A 158 31.85 -16.12 -36.11
N LEU A 159 31.53 -15.48 -34.99
CA LEU A 159 30.58 -14.37 -34.92
C LEU A 159 31.29 -13.06 -34.51
N SER A 160 30.83 -11.93 -35.05
CA SER A 160 31.45 -10.62 -34.81
C SER A 160 30.64 -9.80 -33.81
N GLN A 161 31.34 -9.12 -32.90
CA GLN A 161 30.77 -8.11 -32.01
C GLN A 161 30.55 -6.75 -32.69
N GLU A 162 30.95 -6.59 -33.95
CA GLU A 162 30.82 -5.30 -34.65
C GLU A 162 29.34 -4.94 -34.91
N MET A 163 28.47 -5.94 -35.03
CA MET A 163 27.06 -5.73 -35.33
C MET A 163 26.31 -4.92 -34.26
N LYS A 164 26.63 -5.06 -32.96
CA LYS A 164 26.02 -4.19 -31.92
C LYS A 164 26.39 -2.72 -32.10
N TRP A 165 27.59 -2.44 -32.61
CA TRP A 165 28.02 -1.09 -32.94
C TRP A 165 27.31 -0.56 -34.18
N GLU A 166 27.21 -1.36 -35.24
CA GLU A 166 26.49 -0.98 -36.46
C GLU A 166 25.01 -0.68 -36.20
N LEU A 167 24.34 -1.49 -35.37
CA LEU A 167 22.94 -1.27 -34.96
C LEU A 167 22.78 0.02 -34.15
N LEU A 168 23.70 0.28 -33.21
CA LEU A 168 23.68 1.51 -32.42
C LEU A 168 24.01 2.75 -33.28
N GLN A 169 24.87 2.63 -34.29
CA GLN A 169 25.20 3.71 -35.22
C GLN A 169 24.06 3.98 -36.21
N ALA A 170 23.44 2.95 -36.78
CA ALA A 170 22.27 3.11 -37.65
C ALA A 170 21.12 3.84 -36.94
N GLN A 171 20.96 3.60 -35.63
CA GLN A 171 20.00 4.34 -34.80
C GLN A 171 20.40 5.83 -34.66
N LYS A 172 21.69 6.13 -34.48
CA LYS A 172 22.20 7.52 -34.42
C LYS A 172 22.06 8.24 -35.76
N GLU A 173 22.19 7.55 -36.88
CA GLU A 173 22.06 8.12 -38.23
C GLU A 173 20.60 8.38 -38.64
N ALA A 174 19.65 7.62 -38.10
CA ALA A 174 18.21 7.85 -38.27
C ALA A 174 17.68 9.08 -37.49
N TRP A 175 18.49 9.58 -36.55
CA TRP A 175 18.18 10.66 -35.62
C TRP A 175 17.93 12.05 -36.24
N PRO A 176 18.69 12.53 -37.26
CA PRO A 176 18.56 13.91 -37.75
C PRO A 176 17.23 14.20 -38.48
N GLN A 177 16.47 13.18 -38.87
CA GLN A 177 15.21 13.33 -39.62
C GLN A 177 13.94 13.29 -38.76
N LYS A 178 14.03 12.92 -37.48
CA LYS A 178 12.87 12.81 -36.56
C LYS A 178 12.97 13.87 -35.45
N SER A 179 12.54 15.08 -35.75
CA SER A 179 12.38 16.14 -34.75
C SER A 179 11.36 15.74 -33.66
N PHE A 180 11.73 15.92 -32.38
CA PHE A 180 10.93 15.94 -31.13
C PHE A 180 10.84 14.69 -30.22
N LEU A 181 11.42 13.53 -30.55
CA LEU A 181 11.46 12.38 -29.62
C LEU A 181 12.85 12.22 -28.99
N GLN A 182 12.91 11.67 -27.77
CA GLN A 182 14.07 11.66 -26.87
C GLN A 182 15.07 10.52 -27.21
N PRO A 183 16.39 10.70 -27.00
CA PRO A 183 17.43 9.84 -27.59
C PRO A 183 17.58 8.44 -27.01
N TYR A 184 16.91 8.16 -25.88
CA TYR A 184 16.98 6.88 -25.21
C TYR A 184 15.62 6.49 -24.65
N SER A 185 15.05 5.42 -25.20
CA SER A 185 13.81 4.78 -24.74
C SER A 185 14.13 3.73 -23.66
N LEU A 186 13.12 3.35 -22.86
CA LEU A 186 13.28 2.28 -21.86
C LEU A 186 13.66 0.96 -22.53
N GLU A 187 13.11 0.75 -23.72
CA GLU A 187 13.33 -0.36 -24.61
C GLU A 187 14.79 -0.45 -25.08
N LEU A 188 15.42 0.68 -25.42
CA LEU A 188 16.85 0.74 -25.72
C LEU A 188 17.70 0.41 -24.47
N LEU A 189 17.33 0.91 -23.28
CA LEU A 189 18.03 0.58 -22.04
C LEU A 189 17.96 -0.91 -21.72
N HIS A 190 16.83 -1.57 -22.02
CA HIS A 190 16.70 -3.02 -21.92
C HIS A 190 17.65 -3.75 -22.87
N CYS A 191 17.78 -3.31 -24.12
CA CYS A 191 18.74 -3.87 -25.07
C CYS A 191 20.19 -3.70 -24.57
N LEU A 192 20.53 -2.51 -24.06
CA LEU A 192 21.85 -2.24 -23.50
C LEU A 192 22.13 -3.12 -22.28
N TYR A 193 21.16 -3.26 -21.37
CA TYR A 193 21.27 -4.16 -20.23
C TYR A 193 21.55 -5.61 -20.65
N GLU A 194 20.91 -6.13 -21.69
CA GLU A 194 21.16 -7.51 -22.15
C GLU A 194 22.63 -7.75 -22.59
N THR A 195 23.39 -6.70 -22.95
CA THR A 195 24.80 -6.86 -23.35
C THR A 195 25.76 -7.16 -22.20
N GLN A 196 25.48 -6.64 -20.99
CA GLN A 196 26.35 -6.71 -19.81
C GLN A 196 27.84 -6.38 -20.10
N ASP A 197 28.11 -5.52 -21.08
CA ASP A 197 29.46 -5.16 -21.53
C ASP A 197 29.81 -3.74 -21.09
N ASP A 198 30.60 -3.62 -20.03
CA ASP A 198 30.95 -2.34 -19.40
C ASP A 198 31.63 -1.35 -20.36
N VAL A 199 32.48 -1.84 -21.26
CA VAL A 199 33.22 -0.98 -22.22
C VAL A 199 32.26 -0.46 -23.28
N PHE A 200 31.42 -1.35 -23.81
CA PHE A 200 30.36 -0.99 -24.74
C PHE A 200 29.36 0.00 -24.11
N LEU A 201 28.88 -0.30 -22.90
CA LEU A 201 27.91 0.51 -22.16
C LEU A 201 28.46 1.90 -21.84
N THR A 202 29.70 1.99 -21.37
CA THR A 202 30.34 3.29 -21.07
C THR A 202 30.36 4.20 -22.30
N LYS A 203 30.69 3.65 -23.47
CA LYS A 203 30.76 4.41 -24.73
C LYS A 203 29.38 4.61 -25.39
N ALA A 204 28.44 3.68 -25.21
CA ALA A 204 27.05 3.83 -25.67
C ALA A 204 26.29 4.90 -24.86
N MET A 205 26.59 5.00 -23.56
CA MET A 205 25.98 5.93 -22.61
C MET A 205 26.76 7.25 -22.47
N GLU A 206 27.92 7.40 -23.12
CA GLU A 206 28.78 8.60 -23.08
C GLU A 206 28.03 9.90 -23.44
N HIS A 207 27.15 9.82 -24.45
CA HIS A 207 26.34 10.93 -24.94
C HIS A 207 24.88 10.92 -24.42
N PHE A 208 24.60 10.17 -23.34
CA PHE A 208 23.29 10.16 -22.70
C PHE A 208 23.04 11.45 -21.92
N LEU A 209 22.17 12.33 -22.46
CA LEU A 209 21.92 13.67 -21.92
C LEU A 209 20.75 13.76 -20.93
N GLY A 210 20.16 12.62 -20.53
CA GLY A 210 19.01 12.56 -19.62
C GLY A 210 17.65 12.53 -20.35
N THR A 211 16.72 11.71 -19.85
CA THR A 211 15.37 11.52 -20.39
C THR A 211 14.39 11.25 -19.25
N LYS A 212 13.09 11.47 -19.48
CA LYS A 212 12.04 11.08 -18.51
C LYS A 212 11.69 9.63 -18.78
N ILE A 213 12.17 8.73 -17.93
CA ILE A 213 11.93 7.30 -18.10
C ILE A 213 10.76 6.91 -17.19
N CYS A 214 9.70 6.41 -17.82
CA CYS A 214 8.57 5.82 -17.14
C CYS A 214 8.94 4.39 -16.74
N VAL A 215 8.97 4.09 -15.44
CA VAL A 215 9.26 2.75 -14.92
C VAL A 215 7.99 2.19 -14.29
N ARG A 216 7.59 1.00 -14.71
CA ARG A 216 6.33 0.32 -14.35
C ARG A 216 6.58 -1.01 -13.65
N THR A 217 7.78 -1.56 -13.77
CA THR A 217 8.13 -2.85 -13.16
C THR A 217 9.51 -2.81 -12.48
N ASN A 218 9.72 -3.71 -11.52
CA ASN A 218 11.01 -3.84 -10.82
C ASN A 218 12.16 -4.24 -11.76
N VAL A 219 11.86 -4.92 -12.87
CA VAL A 219 12.83 -5.28 -13.90
C VAL A 219 13.25 -4.04 -14.68
N GLU A 220 12.29 -3.19 -15.05
CA GLU A 220 12.58 -1.90 -15.70
C GLU A 220 13.40 -0.98 -14.78
N LEU A 221 13.09 -0.97 -13.47
CA LEU A 221 13.87 -0.23 -12.48
C LEU A 221 15.31 -0.76 -12.41
N LEU A 222 15.49 -2.08 -12.38
CA LEU A 222 16.80 -2.73 -12.39
C LEU A 222 17.59 -2.35 -13.65
N VAL A 223 16.97 -2.43 -14.82
CA VAL A 223 17.58 -2.09 -16.11
C VAL A 223 18.02 -0.63 -16.15
N VAL A 224 17.13 0.28 -15.73
CA VAL A 224 17.41 1.71 -15.70
C VAL A 224 18.54 2.01 -14.72
N THR A 225 18.45 1.52 -13.48
CA THR A 225 19.48 1.73 -12.45
C THR A 225 20.83 1.13 -12.83
N PHE A 226 20.85 -0.01 -13.53
CA PHE A 226 22.06 -0.60 -14.08
C PHE A 226 22.69 0.29 -15.16
N CYS A 227 21.95 0.67 -16.18
CA CYS A 227 22.48 1.46 -17.31
C CYS A 227 22.97 2.85 -16.87
N LEU A 228 22.36 3.43 -15.83
CA LEU A 228 22.77 4.72 -15.28
C LEU A 228 24.16 4.71 -14.66
N LYS A 229 24.68 3.55 -14.24
CA LYS A 229 26.06 3.43 -13.72
C LYS A 229 27.10 3.87 -14.75
N PHE A 230 26.76 3.77 -16.03
CA PHE A 230 27.63 4.08 -17.16
C PHE A 230 27.39 5.48 -17.75
N CYS A 231 26.45 6.25 -17.18
CA CYS A 231 26.19 7.62 -17.57
C CYS A 231 27.19 8.57 -16.90
N GLN A 232 27.88 9.39 -17.68
CA GLN A 232 28.83 10.37 -17.13
C GLN A 232 28.18 11.74 -16.82
N HIS A 233 26.91 11.94 -17.19
CA HIS A 233 26.34 13.28 -17.35
C HIS A 233 24.92 13.50 -16.74
N VAL A 234 24.16 12.54 -16.21
CA VAL A 234 22.74 12.80 -15.79
C VAL A 234 22.62 13.61 -14.47
N LYS A 235 21.77 14.68 -14.38
CA LYS A 235 21.58 15.52 -13.14
C LYS A 235 20.41 15.22 -12.21
N ARG A 236 19.30 14.78 -12.75
CA ARG A 236 18.05 14.54 -12.02
C ARG A 236 17.33 13.46 -12.81
N LEU A 237 16.98 12.38 -12.12
CA LEU A 237 16.21 11.29 -12.69
C LEU A 237 14.95 11.15 -11.86
N GLN A 238 13.83 11.46 -12.48
CA GLN A 238 12.51 11.23 -11.91
C GLN A 238 11.92 10.02 -12.62
N LEU A 239 11.78 8.92 -11.88
CA LEU A 239 11.10 7.72 -12.35
C LEU A 239 9.64 7.84 -11.92
N ASN A 240 8.81 8.38 -12.80
CA ASN A 240 7.36 8.40 -12.56
C ASN A 240 6.77 7.05 -12.96
N GLU A 241 5.86 6.55 -12.12
CA GLU A 241 4.90 5.51 -12.51
C GLU A 241 4.17 5.91 -13.81
N GLY A 242 3.85 4.91 -14.62
CA GLY A 242 3.10 5.01 -15.87
C GLY A 242 1.96 6.02 -15.87
N ARG A 243 2.25 7.20 -16.43
CA ARG A 243 1.31 8.01 -17.22
C ARG A 243 2.02 8.48 -18.49
N GLN A 244 1.49 8.14 -19.65
CA GLN A 244 1.62 8.96 -20.87
C GLN A 244 0.36 9.83 -20.90
N HIS A 245 0.38 11.10 -20.47
CA HIS A 245 0.82 12.34 -21.15
C HIS A 245 0.03 12.71 -22.41
N ARG A 246 -0.76 13.77 -22.31
CA ARG A 246 -0.71 14.89 -23.27
C ARG A 246 -0.88 16.22 -22.53
N GLU A 247 0.17 17.01 -22.49
CA GLU A 247 0.11 18.45 -22.76
C GLU A 247 1.47 18.93 -23.31
N GLU A 248 1.41 19.82 -24.30
CA GLU A 248 2.55 20.34 -25.07
C GLU A 248 3.01 21.72 -24.59
N GLY A 249 4.34 21.93 -24.62
CA GLY A 249 5.03 23.23 -24.78
C GLY A 249 5.33 24.01 -23.48
N ARG A 250 6.56 24.39 -23.13
CA ARG A 250 7.84 24.60 -23.87
C ARG A 250 9.04 24.12 -23.02
N PRO A 251 10.15 23.73 -23.66
CA PRO A 251 11.35 23.25 -22.99
C PRO A 251 12.25 24.41 -22.54
N SER A 252 12.86 24.29 -21.37
CA SER A 252 14.01 25.14 -21.00
C SER A 252 14.99 24.35 -20.14
N THR A 253 16.10 23.99 -20.81
CA THR A 253 17.47 23.98 -20.30
C THR A 253 17.97 22.78 -19.48
N ILE A 254 18.87 22.03 -20.14
CA ILE A 254 19.82 21.00 -19.67
C ILE A 254 20.83 21.62 -18.67
N ILE A 255 21.39 20.82 -17.73
CA ILE A 255 22.79 20.82 -17.17
C ILE A 255 22.93 19.56 -16.24
N LEU A 256 24.13 18.91 -16.12
CA LEU A 256 24.55 17.48 -15.80
C LEU A 256 25.23 17.15 -14.38
N ASN A 257 24.93 16.04 -13.61
CA ASN A 257 25.34 15.57 -12.19
C ASN A 257 24.24 15.19 -11.08
N LEU A 258 23.90 13.90 -10.83
CA LEU A 258 22.70 13.45 -10.04
C LEU A 258 22.78 13.76 -8.53
N LYS A 259 22.10 14.83 -8.11
CA LYS A 259 22.03 15.26 -6.69
C LYS A 259 20.79 14.79 -5.95
N GLU A 260 19.70 14.46 -6.65
CA GLU A 260 18.43 14.13 -6.00
C GLU A 260 17.75 12.96 -6.71
N LEU A 261 17.34 11.97 -5.93
CA LEU A 261 16.62 10.78 -6.37
C LEU A 261 15.41 10.56 -5.48
N ASP A 262 14.24 10.53 -6.08
CA ASP A 262 12.97 10.25 -5.40
C ASP A 262 12.33 9.00 -5.99
N LEU A 263 12.20 7.97 -5.16
CA LEU A 263 11.54 6.70 -5.48
C LEU A 263 10.30 6.48 -4.60
N SER A 264 9.84 7.50 -3.89
CA SER A 264 8.73 7.40 -2.96
C SER A 264 7.48 6.81 -3.62
N ARG A 265 6.72 6.00 -2.87
CA ARG A 265 5.51 5.29 -3.27
C ARG A 265 5.71 4.20 -4.32
N ASN A 266 6.96 3.80 -4.59
CA ASN A 266 7.26 2.60 -5.36
C ASN A 266 7.56 1.43 -4.43
N PHE A 267 6.92 0.28 -4.61
CA PHE A 267 7.29 -0.92 -3.85
C PHE A 267 8.64 -1.47 -4.29
N LEU A 268 9.68 -1.29 -3.48
CA LEU A 268 11.04 -1.71 -3.79
C LEU A 268 11.31 -3.12 -3.26
N THR A 269 11.82 -4.00 -4.11
CA THR A 269 12.33 -5.30 -3.66
C THR A 269 13.62 -5.12 -2.86
N TYR A 270 13.93 -6.07 -1.99
CA TYR A 270 15.19 -6.10 -1.24
C TYR A 270 16.42 -5.96 -2.17
N SER A 271 16.42 -6.67 -3.31
CA SER A 271 17.49 -6.59 -4.32
C SER A 271 17.63 -5.21 -4.98
N ALA A 272 16.52 -4.48 -5.16
CA ALA A 272 16.54 -3.13 -5.70
C ALA A 272 17.15 -2.14 -4.69
N VAL A 273 16.79 -2.28 -3.41
CA VAL A 273 17.38 -1.48 -2.32
C VAL A 273 18.87 -1.77 -2.19
N GLN A 274 19.27 -3.04 -2.24
CA GLN A 274 20.67 -3.43 -2.22
C GLN A 274 21.42 -2.75 -3.38
N SER A 275 20.94 -2.87 -4.61
CA SER A 275 21.52 -2.25 -5.81
C SER A 275 21.65 -0.73 -5.70
N LEU A 276 20.62 -0.07 -5.15
CA LEU A 276 20.64 1.37 -4.87
C LEU A 276 21.74 1.71 -3.86
N CYS A 277 21.86 0.94 -2.78
CA CYS A 277 22.92 1.13 -1.79
C CYS A 277 24.31 0.87 -2.39
N GLU A 278 24.44 -0.09 -3.32
CA GLU A 278 25.68 -0.29 -4.05
C GLU A 278 26.07 0.92 -4.90
N ALA A 279 25.09 1.55 -5.54
CA ALA A 279 25.31 2.76 -6.32
C ALA A 279 25.74 3.95 -5.44
N LEU A 280 25.17 4.10 -4.23
CA LEU A 280 25.58 5.12 -3.26
C LEU A 280 27.05 4.99 -2.82
N ARG A 281 27.62 3.77 -2.88
CA ARG A 281 29.02 3.48 -2.54
C ARG A 281 30.00 3.88 -3.64
N HIS A 282 29.51 4.10 -4.86
CA HIS A 282 30.39 4.33 -5.98
C HIS A 282 31.09 5.70 -5.86
N PRO A 283 32.41 5.81 -6.09
CA PRO A 283 33.14 7.08 -5.93
C PRO A 283 32.61 8.22 -6.82
N CYS A 284 31.94 7.89 -7.92
CA CYS A 284 31.31 8.85 -8.83
C CYS A 284 29.86 9.19 -8.45
N CYS A 285 29.32 8.69 -7.33
CA CYS A 285 27.99 9.02 -6.86
C CYS A 285 28.02 10.39 -6.16
N HIS A 286 27.23 11.34 -6.67
CA HIS A 286 27.13 12.70 -6.14
C HIS A 286 25.74 13.01 -5.57
N LEU A 287 25.01 11.97 -5.15
CA LEU A 287 23.65 12.09 -4.64
C LEU A 287 23.66 12.81 -3.29
N GLU A 288 22.88 13.88 -3.17
CA GLU A 288 22.71 14.72 -1.98
C GLU A 288 21.37 14.42 -1.28
N THR A 289 20.32 14.08 -2.03
CA THR A 289 18.98 13.80 -1.50
C THR A 289 18.45 12.46 -2.02
N LEU A 290 18.00 11.59 -1.12
CA LEU A 290 17.35 10.32 -1.42
C LEU A 290 16.00 10.21 -0.72
N ARG A 291 14.91 10.04 -1.47
CA ARG A 291 13.57 9.83 -0.91
C ARG A 291 13.02 8.45 -1.27
N LEU A 292 12.62 7.71 -0.25
CA LEU A 292 12.12 6.34 -0.30
C LEU A 292 10.82 6.19 0.53
N ALA A 293 10.02 7.25 0.60
CA ALA A 293 8.83 7.24 1.45
C ALA A 293 7.78 6.26 0.94
N GLY A 294 7.25 5.37 1.79
CA GLY A 294 6.20 4.42 1.40
C GLY A 294 6.64 3.40 0.35
N CYS A 295 7.89 2.96 0.40
CA CYS A 295 8.48 2.02 -0.55
C CYS A 295 8.38 0.54 -0.16
N GLY A 296 7.72 0.20 0.96
CA GLY A 296 7.67 -1.16 1.48
C GLY A 296 8.99 -1.63 2.10
N LEU A 297 9.85 -0.71 2.54
CA LEU A 297 11.13 -1.05 3.16
C LEU A 297 10.94 -1.81 4.48
N THR A 298 11.79 -2.81 4.70
CA THR A 298 11.82 -3.64 5.92
C THR A 298 13.05 -3.31 6.78
N ALA A 299 13.08 -3.83 8.01
CA ALA A 299 14.24 -3.69 8.90
C ALA A 299 15.56 -4.21 8.29
N GLU A 300 15.50 -5.22 7.42
CA GLU A 300 16.67 -5.77 6.73
C GLU A 300 17.23 -4.80 5.68
N CYS A 301 16.36 -4.11 4.94
CA CYS A 301 16.76 -3.08 3.98
C CYS A 301 17.57 -1.95 4.66
N CYS A 302 17.32 -1.68 5.94
CA CYS A 302 18.05 -0.68 6.72
C CYS A 302 19.53 -1.04 6.95
N LYS A 303 19.93 -2.31 6.84
CA LYS A 303 21.35 -2.70 6.92
C LYS A 303 22.13 -2.15 5.72
N ASP A 304 21.59 -2.36 4.53
CA ASP A 304 22.20 -1.90 3.28
C ASP A 304 22.19 -0.38 3.21
N LEU A 305 21.09 0.26 3.61
CA LEU A 305 21.01 1.73 3.71
C LEU A 305 22.03 2.29 4.70
N ALA A 306 22.18 1.68 5.87
CA ALA A 306 23.18 2.10 6.86
C ALA A 306 24.61 1.99 6.32
N PHE A 307 24.89 0.95 5.54
CA PHE A 307 26.20 0.78 4.89
C PHE A 307 26.43 1.80 3.77
N GLY A 308 25.39 2.10 2.97
CA GLY A 308 25.42 3.17 1.97
C GLY A 308 25.65 4.56 2.58
N LEU A 309 25.02 4.85 3.72
CA LEU A 309 25.20 6.11 4.46
C LEU A 309 26.63 6.33 4.99
N ASN A 310 27.32 5.25 5.38
CA ASN A 310 28.69 5.29 5.87
C ASN A 310 29.70 5.65 4.77
N THR A 311 29.40 5.25 3.54
CA THR A 311 30.34 5.25 2.40
C THR A 311 30.10 6.41 1.44
N SER A 312 28.86 6.88 1.34
CA SER A 312 28.51 8.06 0.55
C SER A 312 29.27 9.31 1.04
N GLN A 313 29.87 10.04 0.10
CA GLN A 313 30.59 11.29 0.40
C GLN A 313 29.71 12.54 0.26
N THR A 314 28.50 12.40 -0.30
CA THR A 314 27.68 13.53 -0.73
C THR A 314 26.27 13.55 -0.16
N LEU A 315 25.75 12.42 0.35
CA LEU A 315 24.35 12.34 0.78
C LEU A 315 24.12 13.15 2.06
N THR A 316 23.27 14.18 1.95
CA THR A 316 22.90 15.12 3.01
C THR A 316 21.47 14.94 3.49
N GLU A 317 20.57 14.38 2.68
CA GLU A 317 19.16 14.18 3.02
C GLU A 317 18.67 12.76 2.70
N LEU A 318 17.99 12.13 3.66
CA LEU A 318 17.35 10.83 3.51
C LEU A 318 15.92 10.86 4.06
N GLU A 319 14.95 10.49 3.22
CA GLU A 319 13.57 10.27 3.64
C GLU A 319 13.20 8.79 3.47
N VAL A 320 12.75 8.16 4.56
CA VAL A 320 12.28 6.76 4.56
C VAL A 320 10.93 6.63 5.29
N SER A 321 10.21 7.74 5.41
CA SER A 321 8.88 7.84 6.04
C SER A 321 7.87 6.83 5.49
N PHE A 322 6.85 6.47 6.26
CA PHE A 322 5.78 5.55 5.88
C PHE A 322 6.26 4.14 5.47
N ASN A 323 7.39 3.68 6.02
CA ASN A 323 7.86 2.30 5.91
C ASN A 323 7.89 1.65 7.29
N MET A 324 7.44 0.39 7.41
CA MET A 324 7.42 -0.33 8.68
C MET A 324 8.82 -0.85 9.07
N LEU A 325 9.73 0.07 9.38
CA LEU A 325 11.12 -0.25 9.70
C LEU A 325 11.27 -0.91 11.07
N THR A 326 10.40 -0.56 12.03
CA THR A 326 10.45 -0.97 13.45
C THR A 326 11.74 -0.52 14.17
N ASP A 327 11.82 -0.76 15.49
CA ASP A 327 13.02 -0.47 16.27
C ASP A 327 14.28 -1.19 15.75
N ALA A 328 14.10 -2.36 15.12
CA ALA A 328 15.20 -3.11 14.51
C ALA A 328 15.79 -2.37 13.30
N GLY A 329 14.96 -1.82 12.41
CA GLY A 329 15.42 -1.01 11.28
C GLY A 329 16.09 0.28 11.74
N ALA A 330 15.52 0.97 12.73
CA ALA A 330 16.12 2.17 13.31
C ALA A 330 17.50 1.88 13.93
N LYS A 331 17.68 0.74 14.60
CA LYS A 331 18.99 0.35 15.15
C LYS A 331 20.07 0.25 14.06
N HIS A 332 19.75 -0.32 12.90
CA HIS A 332 20.67 -0.39 11.76
C HIS A 332 20.99 1.00 11.21
N LEU A 333 19.97 1.83 10.95
CA LEU A 333 20.18 3.21 10.50
C LEU A 333 21.05 4.01 11.47
N CYS A 334 20.79 3.91 12.78
CA CYS A 334 21.61 4.54 13.82
C CYS A 334 23.08 4.08 13.76
N HIS A 335 23.36 2.83 13.40
CA HIS A 335 24.73 2.35 13.23
C HIS A 335 25.46 3.06 12.08
N GLY A 336 24.78 3.27 10.94
CA GLY A 336 25.32 4.05 9.81
C GLY A 336 25.49 5.52 10.16
N LEU A 337 24.49 6.13 10.83
CA LEU A 337 24.52 7.53 11.24
C LEU A 337 25.62 7.84 12.27
N ARG A 338 26.03 6.89 13.10
CA ARG A 338 27.12 7.12 14.08
C ARG A 338 28.51 7.17 13.45
N GLN A 339 28.65 6.83 12.17
CA GLN A 339 29.97 6.81 11.53
C GLN A 339 30.49 8.24 11.28
N PRO A 340 31.76 8.55 11.58
CA PRO A 340 32.33 9.89 11.41
C PRO A 340 32.33 10.39 9.96
N SER A 341 32.32 9.47 9.00
CA SER A 341 32.24 9.76 7.55
C SER A 341 30.85 10.22 7.12
N CYS A 342 29.81 9.97 7.91
CA CYS A 342 28.43 10.27 7.53
C CYS A 342 28.21 11.79 7.40
N LYS A 343 27.78 12.21 6.20
CA LYS A 343 27.50 13.61 5.85
C LYS A 343 26.02 13.99 5.96
N LEU A 344 25.18 13.06 6.40
CA LEU A 344 23.74 13.26 6.45
C LEU A 344 23.39 14.38 7.45
N GLN A 345 22.63 15.37 6.97
CA GLN A 345 22.17 16.55 7.71
C GLN A 345 20.70 16.41 8.12
N ARG A 346 19.87 15.82 7.25
CA ARG A 346 18.43 15.64 7.47
C ARG A 346 18.04 14.18 7.31
N ILE A 347 17.30 13.66 8.28
CA ILE A 347 16.62 12.36 8.18
C ILE A 347 15.15 12.46 8.56
N GLN A 348 14.28 11.86 7.74
CA GLN A 348 12.84 11.80 7.99
C GLN A 348 12.38 10.35 8.21
N LEU A 349 11.80 10.10 9.37
CA LEU A 349 11.38 8.79 9.89
C LEU A 349 9.90 8.84 10.33
N VAL A 350 9.05 9.55 9.59
CA VAL A 350 7.64 9.73 9.95
C VAL A 350 6.89 8.42 9.79
N SER A 351 6.12 8.01 10.80
CA SER A 351 5.32 6.77 10.75
C SER A 351 6.13 5.52 10.36
N CYS A 352 7.24 5.28 11.06
CA CYS A 352 8.13 4.15 10.80
C CYS A 352 7.95 2.96 11.76
N GLY A 353 6.96 3.04 12.66
CA GLY A 353 6.71 2.03 13.69
C GLY A 353 7.77 2.02 14.79
N LEU A 354 8.33 3.19 15.13
CA LEU A 354 9.35 3.34 16.18
C LEU A 354 8.72 3.45 17.58
N THR A 355 9.39 2.88 18.57
CA THR A 355 9.01 2.94 20.00
C THR A 355 10.15 3.48 20.86
N SER A 356 9.92 3.60 22.18
CA SER A 356 10.96 3.99 23.16
C SER A 356 12.23 3.15 23.07
N SER A 357 12.13 1.90 22.60
CA SER A 357 13.26 0.94 22.55
C SER A 357 14.38 1.37 21.61
N CYS A 358 14.08 2.14 20.55
CA CYS A 358 15.11 2.65 19.64
C CYS A 358 15.74 3.97 20.12
N CYS A 359 15.10 4.69 21.04
CA CYS A 359 15.52 6.04 21.44
C CYS A 359 16.91 6.09 22.08
N GLN A 360 17.35 5.04 22.77
CA GLN A 360 18.74 4.97 23.26
C GLN A 360 19.75 5.01 22.10
N ASN A 361 19.45 4.33 20.99
CA ASN A 361 20.32 4.37 19.81
C ASN A 361 20.30 5.75 19.16
N LEU A 362 19.13 6.38 19.03
CA LEU A 362 19.02 7.74 18.51
C LEU A 362 19.75 8.76 19.41
N ALA A 363 19.64 8.64 20.73
CA ALA A 363 20.38 9.47 21.68
C ALA A 363 21.90 9.35 21.49
N THR A 364 22.40 8.13 21.24
CA THR A 364 23.84 7.95 20.91
C THR A 364 24.23 8.50 19.54
N VAL A 365 23.31 8.57 18.58
CA VAL A 365 23.57 9.26 17.30
C VAL A 365 23.71 10.75 17.57
N LEU A 366 22.80 11.34 18.35
CA LEU A 366 22.79 12.77 18.67
C LEU A 366 24.06 13.22 19.42
N SER A 367 24.65 12.34 20.25
CA SER A 367 25.88 12.65 20.97
C SER A 367 27.17 12.45 20.18
N ALA A 368 27.13 11.78 19.02
CA ALA A 368 28.32 11.34 18.27
C ALA A 368 28.38 11.81 16.81
N ASN A 369 27.23 12.05 16.16
CA ASN A 369 27.20 12.43 14.74
C ASN A 369 27.58 13.92 14.57
N PRO A 370 28.56 14.24 13.70
CA PRO A 370 29.07 15.61 13.53
C PRO A 370 28.27 16.47 12.53
N SER A 371 27.34 15.90 11.76
CA SER A 371 26.71 16.52 10.58
C SER A 371 25.19 16.69 10.70
N LEU A 372 24.52 15.89 11.54
CA LEU A 372 23.06 15.78 11.59
C LEU A 372 22.44 16.98 12.31
N THR A 373 21.67 17.77 11.57
CA THR A 373 21.03 19.01 12.04
C THR A 373 19.52 18.88 12.19
N GLU A 374 18.89 17.97 11.46
CA GLU A 374 17.43 17.81 11.45
C GLU A 374 16.99 16.34 11.52
N ILE A 375 16.06 16.04 12.43
CA ILE A 375 15.39 14.74 12.53
C ILE A 375 13.89 14.97 12.59
N ASP A 376 13.14 14.23 11.78
CA ASP A 376 11.69 14.13 11.89
C ASP A 376 11.26 12.74 12.39
N LEU A 377 10.64 12.69 13.57
CA LEU A 377 10.13 11.49 14.24
C LEU A 377 8.60 11.51 14.40
N LEU A 378 7.88 12.38 13.71
CA LEU A 378 6.42 12.48 13.85
C LEU A 378 5.72 11.14 13.60
N HIS A 379 4.55 10.97 14.21
CA HIS A 379 3.73 9.75 14.09
C HIS A 379 4.45 8.45 14.49
N ASN A 380 5.31 8.50 15.50
CA ASN A 380 5.90 7.32 16.16
C ASN A 380 5.53 7.28 17.66
N CYS A 381 5.46 6.09 18.24
CA CYS A 381 5.00 5.86 19.61
C CYS A 381 6.17 5.83 20.60
N LEU A 382 6.94 6.93 20.68
CA LEU A 382 8.16 6.98 21.51
C LEU A 382 7.86 7.04 23.03
N GLY A 383 6.77 7.70 23.41
CA GLY A 383 6.36 7.88 24.82
C GLY A 383 7.37 8.68 25.66
N ASP A 384 7.03 8.90 26.94
CA ASP A 384 7.83 9.69 27.88
C ASP A 384 9.25 9.14 28.04
N LEU A 385 9.38 7.81 28.17
CA LEU A 385 10.68 7.15 28.30
C LEU A 385 11.56 7.40 27.06
N GLY A 386 11.00 7.26 25.87
CA GLY A 386 11.73 7.46 24.62
C GLY A 386 12.18 8.91 24.46
N VAL A 387 11.30 9.87 24.73
CA VAL A 387 11.62 11.30 24.64
C VAL A 387 12.62 11.72 25.72
N GLY A 388 12.52 11.18 26.94
CA GLY A 388 13.51 11.39 28.00
C GLY A 388 14.92 10.97 27.57
N LEU A 389 15.07 9.81 26.93
CA LEU A 389 16.35 9.36 26.39
C LEU A 389 16.87 10.28 25.27
N LEU A 390 15.99 10.76 24.39
CA LEU A 390 16.37 11.73 23.37
C LEU A 390 16.89 13.03 24.00
N CYS A 391 16.25 13.53 25.06
CA CYS A 391 16.71 14.71 25.81
C CYS A 391 18.13 14.53 26.35
N GLU A 392 18.50 13.34 26.85
CA GLU A 392 19.87 13.07 27.29
C GLU A 392 20.88 13.22 26.16
N GLY A 393 20.57 12.66 24.98
CA GLY A 393 21.40 12.79 23.79
C GLY A 393 21.50 14.24 23.30
N LEU A 394 20.38 14.97 23.31
CA LEU A 394 20.32 16.37 22.91
C LEU A 394 21.10 17.29 23.86
N LYS A 395 21.22 16.97 25.15
CA LYS A 395 22.04 17.75 26.11
C LYS A 395 23.54 17.65 25.85
N HIS A 396 23.98 16.62 25.13
CA HIS A 396 25.39 16.42 24.86
C HIS A 396 26.01 17.62 24.11
N PRO A 397 27.20 18.10 24.49
CA PRO A 397 27.80 19.30 23.90
C PRO A 397 28.19 19.12 22.42
N ALA A 398 28.44 17.88 21.98
CA ALA A 398 28.76 17.59 20.58
C ALA A 398 27.53 17.56 19.65
N CYS A 399 26.30 17.58 20.21
CA CYS A 399 25.08 17.50 19.43
C CYS A 399 24.88 18.77 18.57
N GLN A 400 24.79 18.58 17.25
CA GLN A 400 24.61 19.65 16.25
C GLN A 400 23.14 19.85 15.84
N LEU A 401 22.20 19.14 16.46
CA LEU A 401 20.80 19.17 16.06
C LEU A 401 20.19 20.56 16.31
N THR A 402 19.57 21.12 15.27
CA THR A 402 18.86 22.40 15.30
C THR A 402 17.35 22.23 15.21
N LEU A 403 16.87 21.12 14.67
CA LEU A 403 15.44 20.87 14.49
C LEU A 403 15.08 19.42 14.82
N LEU A 404 14.13 19.24 15.74
CA LEU A 404 13.56 17.94 16.07
C LEU A 404 12.04 17.99 16.00
N TRP A 405 11.45 17.25 15.05
CA TRP A 405 10.01 17.08 15.00
C TRP A 405 9.58 15.85 15.81
N LEU A 406 8.71 16.05 16.81
CA LEU A 406 8.21 14.98 17.67
C LEU A 406 6.76 15.26 18.11
N ASP A 407 5.99 14.19 18.35
CA ASP A 407 4.61 14.32 18.84
C ASP A 407 4.61 14.60 20.35
N GLN A 408 4.19 15.80 20.75
CA GLN A 408 4.10 16.23 22.15
C GLN A 408 2.73 16.00 22.78
N THR A 409 1.74 15.49 22.02
CA THR A 409 0.33 15.45 22.44
C THR A 409 0.10 14.55 23.65
N HIS A 410 0.79 13.42 23.71
CA HIS A 410 0.64 12.38 24.74
C HIS A 410 1.80 12.32 25.76
N LEU A 411 2.66 13.34 25.80
CA LEU A 411 3.77 13.40 26.77
C LEU A 411 3.30 13.96 28.11
N SER A 412 3.92 13.50 29.20
CA SER A 412 3.68 14.07 30.53
C SER A 412 4.16 15.51 30.64
N ASP A 413 3.63 16.26 31.61
CA ASP A 413 4.03 17.65 31.83
C ASP A 413 5.49 17.76 32.27
N GLU A 414 6.02 16.75 32.98
CA GLU A 414 7.43 16.69 33.36
C GLU A 414 8.34 16.61 32.12
N VAL A 415 7.99 15.77 31.14
CA VAL A 415 8.77 15.62 29.91
C VAL A 415 8.64 16.87 29.03
N LYS A 416 7.45 17.47 28.95
CA LYS A 416 7.25 18.75 28.25
C LYS A 416 8.07 19.88 28.85
N GLU A 417 8.15 19.96 30.17
CA GLU A 417 8.98 20.97 30.84
C GLU A 417 10.48 20.69 30.65
N ALA A 418 10.89 19.42 30.61
CA ALA A 418 12.25 19.04 30.26
C ALA A 418 12.63 19.47 28.83
N LEU A 419 11.71 19.34 27.85
CA LEU A 419 11.90 19.83 26.49
C LEU A 419 12.02 21.37 26.44
N ARG A 420 11.14 22.10 27.15
CA ARG A 420 11.23 23.57 27.22
C ARG A 420 12.52 24.05 27.88
N THR A 421 12.97 23.34 28.92
CA THR A 421 14.24 23.63 29.59
C THR A 421 15.40 23.42 28.62
N LEU A 422 15.35 22.34 27.84
CA LEU A 422 16.34 22.05 26.82
C LEU A 422 16.39 23.12 25.71
N GLU A 423 15.25 23.61 25.23
CA GLU A 423 15.20 24.71 24.25
C GLU A 423 15.77 26.03 24.83
N LYS A 424 15.61 26.28 26.13
CA LYS A 424 16.24 27.42 26.81
C LYS A 424 17.76 27.24 26.96
N GLU A 425 18.22 26.03 27.28
CA GLU A 425 19.64 25.69 27.40
C GLU A 425 20.35 25.69 26.03
N LYS A 426 19.62 25.37 24.95
CA LYS A 426 20.11 25.31 23.57
C LYS A 426 19.24 26.15 22.63
N PRO A 427 19.43 27.49 22.58
CA PRO A 427 18.58 28.39 21.80
C PRO A 427 18.59 28.13 20.28
N GLN A 428 19.58 27.39 19.77
CA GLN A 428 19.68 26.94 18.38
C GLN A 428 18.80 25.72 18.07
N LEU A 429 18.32 25.00 19.08
CA LEU A 429 17.47 23.82 18.95
C LEU A 429 16.00 24.25 19.00
N ARG A 430 15.23 23.85 17.99
CA ARG A 430 13.78 24.06 17.92
C ARG A 430 13.07 22.71 17.95
N ILE A 431 12.08 22.59 18.83
CA ILE A 431 11.25 21.40 18.98
C ILE A 431 9.79 21.82 18.79
N PRO A 432 9.37 22.11 17.54
CA PRO A 432 8.04 22.60 17.26
C PRO A 432 6.98 21.64 17.82
N SER A 433 6.03 22.19 18.57
CA SER A 433 4.86 21.44 19.02
C SER A 433 3.83 21.43 17.90
N ARG A 434 2.92 20.44 17.89
CA ARG A 434 1.79 20.36 16.94
C ARG A 434 0.89 21.62 16.92
N ARG A 435 1.09 22.56 17.86
CA ARG A 435 0.42 23.86 17.96
C ARG A 435 1.11 25.00 17.19
N ASP A 436 2.38 24.84 16.80
CA ASP A 436 3.15 25.86 16.06
C ASP A 436 3.02 25.72 14.54
N LEU A 437 2.54 24.56 14.07
CA LEU A 437 1.90 24.46 12.78
C LEU A 437 0.48 24.99 12.98
N HIS A 438 0.12 26.05 12.24
CA HIS A 438 -1.27 26.45 12.07
C HIS A 438 -2.09 25.21 11.77
N MET A 439 -2.83 24.75 12.78
CA MET A 439 -3.70 23.58 12.70
C MET A 439 -4.89 23.96 11.83
N GLU A 440 -4.82 23.60 10.55
CA GLU A 440 -6.02 23.10 9.86
C GLU A 440 -6.45 21.79 10.55
N PRO A 441 -7.76 21.46 10.57
CA PRO A 441 -8.32 20.52 11.53
C PRO A 441 -7.76 19.11 11.37
N LEU A 442 -7.56 18.42 12.50
CA LEU A 442 -7.39 16.97 12.57
C LEU A 442 -8.54 16.31 11.82
N GLY A 443 -8.24 15.77 10.64
CA GLY A 443 -9.15 14.84 9.97
C GLY A 443 -9.39 13.63 10.85
N THR A 444 -10.65 13.31 11.07
CA THR A 444 -11.12 12.03 11.60
C THR A 444 -10.90 10.91 10.56
N GLU A 445 -10.98 9.63 10.95
CA GLU A 445 -10.99 8.51 9.97
C GLU A 445 -12.13 8.65 8.93
N GLU A 446 -13.09 9.56 9.16
CA GLU A 446 -14.21 9.88 8.28
C GLU A 446 -13.88 10.93 7.20
N ASP A 447 -12.72 11.57 7.26
CA ASP A 447 -12.35 12.67 6.36
C ASP A 447 -11.58 12.21 5.11
N PHE A 448 -11.73 12.96 4.01
CA PHE A 448 -10.93 12.74 2.81
C PHE A 448 -9.47 13.14 3.04
N TRP A 449 -8.53 12.46 2.38
CA TRP A 449 -7.11 12.82 2.40
C TRP A 449 -6.68 13.32 1.02
N GLY A 450 -6.13 14.54 0.97
CA GLY A 450 -5.68 15.21 -0.25
C GLY A 450 -4.20 15.60 -0.22
N PRO A 451 -3.73 16.35 -1.24
CA PRO A 451 -2.31 16.73 -1.39
C PRO A 451 -1.74 17.55 -0.21
N THR A 452 -2.59 18.27 0.51
CA THR A 452 -2.22 19.15 1.64
C THR A 452 -2.58 18.57 3.00
N GLY A 453 -3.09 17.32 3.05
CA GLY A 453 -3.55 16.69 4.29
C GLY A 453 -5.05 16.37 4.29
N PRO A 454 -5.66 16.21 5.48
CA PRO A 454 -7.08 15.89 5.58
C PRO A 454 -7.95 17.05 5.09
N VAL A 455 -9.06 16.70 4.45
CA VAL A 455 -10.10 17.61 3.96
C VAL A 455 -11.38 17.26 4.69
N THR A 456 -11.91 18.22 5.43
CA THR A 456 -13.13 18.04 6.22
C THR A 456 -14.30 17.63 5.34
N THR A 457 -14.93 16.51 5.68
CA THR A 457 -16.14 16.00 5.05
C THR A 457 -17.34 16.38 5.90
N GLU A 458 -18.26 17.16 5.35
CA GLU A 458 -19.50 17.53 6.02
C GLU A 458 -20.56 16.44 5.82
N VAL A 459 -21.19 15.97 6.90
CA VAL A 459 -22.38 15.10 6.82
C VAL A 459 -23.60 16.00 6.65
N VAL A 460 -24.17 16.02 5.45
CA VAL A 460 -25.31 16.87 5.07
C VAL A 460 -26.63 16.26 5.52
N ASP A 461 -26.78 14.95 5.34
CA ASP A 461 -27.95 14.19 5.77
C ASP A 461 -27.50 12.84 6.33
N LYS A 462 -27.79 12.61 7.62
CA LYS A 462 -27.44 11.36 8.32
C LYS A 462 -28.32 10.19 7.91
N GLU A 463 -29.58 10.43 7.56
CA GLU A 463 -30.53 9.38 7.17
C GLU A 463 -30.23 8.91 5.74
N GLN A 464 -29.90 9.84 4.84
CA GLN A 464 -29.52 9.50 3.45
C GLN A 464 -28.03 9.21 3.28
N SER A 465 -27.23 9.29 4.36
CA SER A 465 -25.77 9.15 4.33
C SER A 465 -25.15 10.03 3.23
N LEU A 466 -25.62 11.27 3.16
CA LEU A 466 -25.17 12.26 2.19
C LEU A 466 -24.00 13.06 2.78
N HIS A 467 -22.88 13.01 2.10
CA HIS A 467 -21.66 13.71 2.46
C HIS A 467 -21.32 14.77 1.42
N ARG A 468 -20.81 15.91 1.87
CA ARG A 468 -20.31 16.98 1.01
C ARG A 468 -18.88 17.31 1.39
N VAL A 469 -18.02 17.42 0.38
CA VAL A 469 -16.60 17.74 0.58
C VAL A 469 -16.15 18.77 -0.44
N HIS A 470 -15.40 19.78 0.01
CA HIS A 470 -14.79 20.76 -0.86
C HIS A 470 -13.31 20.43 -1.06
N PHE A 471 -12.94 20.05 -2.27
CA PHE A 471 -11.56 19.86 -2.66
C PHE A 471 -10.96 21.20 -3.09
N PRO A 472 -9.96 21.74 -2.35
CA PRO A 472 -9.52 23.12 -2.54
C PRO A 472 -8.62 23.32 -3.76
N MET A 473 -8.08 22.25 -4.35
CA MET A 473 -7.15 22.34 -5.47
C MET A 473 -7.18 21.11 -6.36
N ALA A 474 -6.45 21.18 -7.47
CA ALA A 474 -6.20 20.00 -8.31
C ALA A 474 -5.37 18.98 -7.54
N GLY A 475 -5.69 17.70 -7.68
CA GLY A 475 -4.96 16.66 -6.98
C GLY A 475 -5.73 15.36 -6.80
N PHE A 476 -5.08 14.43 -6.11
CA PHE A 476 -5.66 13.14 -5.77
C PHE A 476 -6.22 13.18 -4.35
N TYR A 477 -7.48 12.76 -4.20
CA TYR A 477 -8.19 12.70 -2.95
C TYR A 477 -8.68 11.28 -2.69
N HIS A 478 -8.50 10.76 -1.49
CA HIS A 478 -8.85 9.39 -1.10
C HIS A 478 -9.64 9.38 0.21
N TRP A 479 -10.69 8.56 0.25
CA TRP A 479 -11.48 8.34 1.46
C TRP A 479 -11.20 6.96 2.07
N PRO A 480 -10.45 6.87 3.18
CA PRO A 480 -9.91 5.60 3.66
C PRO A 480 -10.97 4.53 3.98
N ASN A 481 -12.07 4.91 4.66
CA ASN A 481 -13.06 3.94 5.13
C ASN A 481 -14.00 3.43 4.03
N THR A 482 -14.06 4.11 2.89
CA THR A 482 -14.90 3.72 1.76
C THR A 482 -14.09 3.14 0.61
N GLY A 483 -12.82 3.48 0.51
CA GLY A 483 -11.95 3.15 -0.63
C GLY A 483 -12.18 4.03 -1.86
N LEU A 484 -13.13 4.96 -1.82
CA LEU A 484 -13.46 5.87 -2.92
C LEU A 484 -12.34 6.90 -3.13
N ARG A 485 -11.94 7.12 -4.39
CA ARG A 485 -10.90 8.13 -4.72
C ARG A 485 -11.31 9.00 -5.89
N PHE A 486 -10.76 10.20 -5.93
CA PHE A 486 -10.96 11.19 -6.97
C PHE A 486 -9.63 11.75 -7.45
N MET A 487 -9.48 11.89 -8.76
CA MET A 487 -8.49 12.78 -9.37
C MET A 487 -9.21 14.02 -9.86
N VAL A 488 -8.84 15.17 -9.34
CA VAL A 488 -9.55 16.45 -9.53
C VAL A 488 -8.67 17.42 -10.32
N ARG A 489 -9.26 18.14 -11.28
CA ARG A 489 -8.56 19.10 -12.16
C ARG A 489 -8.43 20.50 -11.59
N ARG A 490 -9.37 20.90 -10.75
CA ARG A 490 -9.48 22.24 -10.13
C ARG A 490 -10.30 22.14 -8.85
N ALA A 491 -10.26 23.17 -8.03
CA ALA A 491 -11.11 23.24 -6.83
C ALA A 491 -12.57 22.90 -7.17
N VAL A 492 -13.19 21.99 -6.42
CA VAL A 492 -14.54 21.49 -6.69
C VAL A 492 -15.19 20.99 -5.42
N THR A 493 -16.51 21.17 -5.31
CA THR A 493 -17.32 20.54 -4.27
C THR A 493 -17.95 19.27 -4.83
N ILE A 494 -17.80 18.16 -4.12
CA ILE A 494 -18.41 16.87 -4.46
C ILE A 494 -19.42 16.50 -3.38
N GLU A 495 -20.59 16.03 -3.81
CA GLU A 495 -21.57 15.38 -2.95
C GLU A 495 -21.58 13.88 -3.23
N ILE A 496 -21.68 13.08 -2.17
CA ILE A 496 -21.61 11.62 -2.24
C ILE A 496 -22.66 11.05 -1.29
N ALA A 497 -23.63 10.32 -1.82
CA ALA A 497 -24.58 9.54 -1.04
C ALA A 497 -24.35 8.04 -1.22
N PHE A 498 -24.56 7.28 -0.14
CA PHE A 498 -24.59 5.82 -0.21
C PHE A 498 -25.95 5.36 -0.73
N CYS A 499 -25.96 4.48 -1.72
CA CYS A 499 -27.18 3.95 -2.29
C CYS A 499 -27.27 2.43 -2.09
N ALA A 500 -28.49 1.91 -2.13
CA ALA A 500 -28.76 0.48 -2.04
C ALA A 500 -29.09 -0.08 -3.42
N TRP A 501 -28.41 -1.17 -3.80
CA TRP A 501 -28.60 -1.80 -5.11
C TRP A 501 -30.01 -2.36 -5.30
N ASN A 502 -30.69 -2.80 -4.23
CA ASN A 502 -32.05 -3.36 -4.29
C ASN A 502 -33.08 -2.45 -4.97
N GLN A 503 -32.88 -1.12 -4.91
CA GLN A 503 -33.72 -0.15 -5.64
C GLN A 503 -33.57 -0.26 -7.16
N PHE A 504 -32.47 -0.85 -7.63
CA PHE A 504 -32.08 -0.95 -9.04
C PHE A 504 -31.93 -2.40 -9.53
N LEU A 505 -31.95 -3.40 -8.65
CA LEU A 505 -31.67 -4.81 -8.99
C LEU A 505 -32.65 -5.39 -10.02
N GLU A 506 -33.89 -4.91 -10.11
CA GLU A 506 -34.83 -5.32 -11.17
C GLU A 506 -34.37 -4.90 -12.57
N THR A 507 -33.56 -3.84 -12.67
CA THR A 507 -33.01 -3.34 -13.95
C THR A 507 -31.67 -3.99 -14.30
N VAL A 508 -31.03 -4.67 -13.35
CA VAL A 508 -29.78 -5.42 -13.58
C VAL A 508 -30.14 -6.82 -14.08
N PRO A 509 -29.69 -7.25 -15.28
CA PRO A 509 -29.91 -8.62 -15.74
C PRO A 509 -29.12 -9.61 -14.85
N GLN A 510 -29.76 -10.14 -13.81
CA GLN A 510 -29.13 -10.97 -12.77
C GLN A 510 -28.46 -12.25 -13.32
N HIS A 511 -28.91 -12.72 -14.48
CA HIS A 511 -28.29 -13.84 -15.19
C HIS A 511 -26.96 -13.47 -15.88
N SER A 512 -26.66 -12.18 -16.05
CA SER A 512 -25.48 -11.70 -16.80
C SER A 512 -24.49 -10.89 -15.97
N TRP A 513 -24.91 -10.36 -14.82
CA TRP A 513 -24.10 -9.45 -14.00
C TRP A 513 -24.26 -9.73 -12.50
N MET A 514 -23.16 -9.62 -11.76
CA MET A 514 -23.10 -9.65 -10.29
C MET A 514 -22.59 -8.31 -9.77
N VAL A 515 -23.14 -7.85 -8.65
CA VAL A 515 -22.62 -6.67 -7.94
C VAL A 515 -21.21 -6.96 -7.45
N ALA A 516 -20.29 -6.06 -7.74
CA ALA A 516 -18.87 -6.20 -7.41
C ALA A 516 -18.37 -5.13 -6.43
N GLY A 517 -19.20 -4.15 -6.06
CA GLY A 517 -18.84 -3.09 -5.13
C GLY A 517 -20.03 -2.21 -4.71
N PRO A 518 -19.80 -1.24 -3.81
CA PRO A 518 -20.82 -0.31 -3.35
C PRO A 518 -21.37 0.58 -4.47
N LEU A 519 -22.61 1.05 -4.27
CA LEU A 519 -23.28 2.02 -5.15
C LEU A 519 -23.21 3.41 -4.51
N PHE A 520 -22.73 4.39 -5.28
CA PHE A 520 -22.63 5.79 -4.84
C PHE A 520 -23.41 6.71 -5.77
N ASP A 521 -24.27 7.57 -5.22
CA ASP A 521 -24.78 8.75 -5.94
C ASP A 521 -23.79 9.90 -5.74
N ILE A 522 -22.99 10.15 -6.76
CA ILE A 522 -21.96 11.19 -6.75
C ILE A 522 -22.49 12.36 -7.55
N LYS A 523 -22.27 13.59 -7.09
CA LYS A 523 -22.55 14.82 -7.83
C LYS A 523 -21.33 15.73 -7.77
N ALA A 524 -20.88 16.19 -8.94
CA ALA A 524 -19.81 17.17 -9.06
C ALA A 524 -19.98 18.00 -10.34
N GLU A 525 -19.33 19.16 -10.37
CA GLU A 525 -19.32 20.02 -11.56
C GLU A 525 -18.73 19.27 -12.78
N PRO A 526 -19.38 19.30 -13.96
CA PRO A 526 -18.89 18.65 -15.17
C PRO A 526 -17.46 19.06 -15.53
N GLY A 527 -16.61 18.07 -15.82
CA GLY A 527 -15.22 18.29 -16.21
C GLY A 527 -14.27 18.67 -15.07
N ALA A 528 -14.76 18.95 -13.86
CA ALA A 528 -13.91 19.26 -12.70
C ALA A 528 -13.19 18.01 -12.16
N VAL A 529 -13.81 16.83 -12.26
CA VAL A 529 -13.19 15.55 -11.92
C VAL A 529 -12.59 14.91 -13.16
N ALA A 530 -11.30 14.58 -13.10
CA ALA A 530 -10.58 13.88 -14.16
C ALA A 530 -10.84 12.38 -14.13
N ALA A 531 -10.91 11.77 -12.94
CA ALA A 531 -11.23 10.36 -12.78
C ALA A 531 -11.84 10.06 -11.41
N VAL A 532 -12.73 9.07 -11.35
CA VAL A 532 -13.23 8.47 -10.10
C VAL A 532 -12.77 7.02 -10.02
N TYR A 533 -12.40 6.60 -8.81
CA TYR A 533 -11.92 5.26 -8.51
C TYR A 533 -12.95 4.60 -7.60
N LEU A 534 -13.80 3.76 -8.19
CA LEU A 534 -14.89 3.08 -7.50
C LEU A 534 -14.37 1.77 -6.87
N PRO A 535 -14.49 1.59 -5.55
CA PRO A 535 -14.03 0.37 -4.88
C PRO A 535 -14.80 -0.87 -5.34
N HIS A 536 -14.15 -2.03 -5.31
CA HIS A 536 -14.76 -3.33 -5.56
C HIS A 536 -14.16 -4.42 -4.67
N PHE A 537 -14.92 -5.48 -4.41
CA PHE A 537 -14.51 -6.59 -3.53
C PHE A 537 -14.02 -7.84 -4.28
N VAL A 538 -13.72 -7.75 -5.58
CA VAL A 538 -13.14 -8.87 -6.35
C VAL A 538 -11.62 -8.95 -6.11
N ALA A 539 -11.11 -10.10 -5.68
CA ALA A 539 -9.71 -10.31 -5.34
C ALA A 539 -8.86 -10.68 -6.58
N LEU A 540 -8.32 -9.69 -7.28
CA LEU A 540 -7.54 -9.92 -8.50
C LEU A 540 -6.11 -10.42 -8.20
N GLN A 541 -5.70 -11.55 -8.79
CA GLN A 541 -4.32 -12.08 -8.73
C GLN A 541 -3.67 -12.09 -10.13
N GLY A 542 -2.57 -11.36 -10.33
CA GLY A 542 -1.76 -11.46 -11.57
C GLY A 542 -1.65 -10.18 -12.42
N LYS A 543 -0.75 -10.21 -13.42
CA LYS A 543 -0.20 -9.05 -14.15
C LYS A 543 -0.96 -8.59 -15.40
N GLU A 544 -1.96 -9.32 -15.88
CA GLU A 544 -2.84 -8.90 -16.98
C GLU A 544 -4.26 -9.41 -16.72
N MET A 545 -5.20 -8.50 -16.48
CA MET A 545 -6.61 -8.83 -16.28
C MET A 545 -7.47 -8.16 -17.35
N ASN A 546 -8.39 -8.94 -17.89
CA ASN A 546 -9.27 -8.52 -18.98
C ASN A 546 -10.33 -7.56 -18.45
N THR A 547 -10.15 -6.26 -18.68
CA THR A 547 -11.10 -5.19 -18.33
C THR A 547 -12.51 -5.45 -18.85
N SER A 548 -12.69 -6.31 -19.86
CA SER A 548 -14.02 -6.65 -20.40
C SER A 548 -14.95 -7.38 -19.44
N LEU A 549 -14.44 -7.91 -18.31
CA LEU A 549 -15.27 -8.54 -17.28
C LEU A 549 -15.96 -7.53 -16.35
N PHE A 550 -15.47 -6.29 -16.26
CA PHE A 550 -16.00 -5.27 -15.37
C PHE A 550 -16.79 -4.23 -16.16
N GLN A 551 -17.88 -3.74 -15.59
CA GLN A 551 -18.65 -2.59 -16.09
C GLN A 551 -18.98 -1.67 -14.92
N VAL A 552 -19.08 -0.37 -15.19
CA VAL A 552 -19.66 0.60 -14.26
C VAL A 552 -21.11 0.82 -14.68
N ALA A 553 -22.05 0.47 -13.81
CA ALA A 553 -23.46 0.79 -14.04
C ALA A 553 -23.70 2.27 -13.72
N HIS A 554 -24.43 2.96 -14.60
CA HIS A 554 -24.93 4.31 -14.41
C HIS A 554 -26.45 4.28 -14.45
N PHE A 555 -27.09 4.73 -13.38
CA PHE A 555 -28.54 4.85 -13.33
C PHE A 555 -28.97 6.27 -13.67
N LYS A 556 -29.51 6.45 -14.88
CA LYS A 556 -30.05 7.72 -15.36
C LYS A 556 -31.58 7.61 -15.49
N GLU A 557 -32.27 8.73 -15.70
CA GLU A 557 -33.73 8.75 -15.89
C GLU A 557 -34.21 7.81 -17.01
N GLU A 558 -33.39 7.65 -18.06
CA GLU A 558 -33.67 6.80 -19.23
C GLU A 558 -33.37 5.30 -19.01
N GLY A 559 -32.80 4.92 -17.85
CA GLY A 559 -32.48 3.55 -17.48
C GLY A 559 -31.00 3.33 -17.11
N MET A 560 -30.62 2.06 -16.96
CA MET A 560 -29.24 1.66 -16.63
C MET A 560 -28.36 1.62 -17.88
N LEU A 561 -27.25 2.36 -17.84
CA LEU A 561 -26.19 2.32 -18.83
C LEU A 561 -24.97 1.59 -18.27
N LEU A 562 -24.31 0.77 -19.08
CA LEU A 562 -23.06 0.10 -18.72
C LEU A 562 -21.89 0.81 -19.39
N GLU A 563 -21.02 1.41 -18.60
CA GLU A 563 -19.82 2.08 -19.06
C GLU A 563 -18.61 1.15 -18.86
N LYS A 564 -17.76 1.07 -19.89
CA LYS A 564 -16.51 0.31 -19.81
C LYS A 564 -15.52 1.10 -18.96
N PRO A 565 -14.97 0.50 -17.89
CA PRO A 565 -13.98 1.20 -17.12
C PRO A 565 -12.70 1.42 -17.91
N SER A 566 -12.05 2.55 -17.69
CA SER A 566 -10.76 2.88 -18.30
C SER A 566 -9.67 1.91 -17.83
N ARG A 567 -9.77 1.44 -16.56
CA ARG A 567 -8.90 0.43 -15.97
C ARG A 567 -9.58 -0.27 -14.79
N VAL A 568 -9.13 -1.48 -14.47
CA VAL A 568 -9.50 -2.21 -13.26
C VAL A 568 -8.22 -2.57 -12.51
N GLU A 569 -8.21 -2.32 -11.21
CA GLU A 569 -7.07 -2.50 -10.28
C GLU A 569 -7.50 -3.45 -9.15
N PRO A 570 -6.59 -3.98 -8.31
CA PRO A 570 -6.96 -5.03 -7.34
C PRO A 570 -8.12 -4.73 -6.39
N TYR A 571 -8.45 -3.46 -6.15
CA TYR A 571 -9.52 -3.04 -5.21
C TYR A 571 -10.44 -1.96 -5.77
N TYR A 572 -10.26 -1.53 -7.02
CA TYR A 572 -11.04 -0.44 -7.58
C TYR A 572 -11.09 -0.43 -9.11
N THR A 573 -12.19 0.10 -9.62
CA THR A 573 -12.47 0.33 -11.03
C THR A 573 -12.34 1.82 -11.32
N VAL A 574 -11.59 2.18 -12.36
CA VAL A 574 -11.31 3.58 -12.73
C VAL A 574 -12.19 4.02 -13.89
N LEU A 575 -12.88 5.14 -13.70
CA LEU A 575 -13.62 5.82 -14.75
C LEU A 575 -13.01 7.20 -14.99
N GLU A 576 -12.41 7.41 -16.17
CA GLU A 576 -11.90 8.72 -16.58
C GLU A 576 -12.99 9.58 -17.21
N ASN A 577 -12.96 10.88 -16.97
CA ASN A 577 -13.98 11.84 -17.41
C ASN A 577 -15.41 11.40 -17.02
N PRO A 578 -15.64 11.04 -15.75
CA PRO A 578 -16.91 10.44 -15.36
C PRO A 578 -18.07 11.41 -15.59
N SER A 579 -19.17 10.88 -16.13
CA SER A 579 -20.48 11.53 -16.00
C SER A 579 -21.13 11.03 -14.71
N PHE A 580 -21.49 11.93 -13.82
CA PHE A 580 -21.94 11.56 -12.49
C PHE A 580 -23.45 11.27 -12.44
N SER A 581 -23.79 10.14 -11.80
CA SER A 581 -25.11 9.60 -11.49
C SER A 581 -24.91 8.55 -10.39
N PRO A 582 -25.97 7.93 -9.83
CA PRO A 582 -25.80 6.71 -9.07
C PRO A 582 -25.02 5.70 -9.91
N MET A 583 -23.87 5.26 -9.39
CA MET A 583 -22.94 4.41 -10.10
C MET A 583 -22.22 3.41 -9.21
N GLY A 584 -21.94 2.24 -9.76
CA GLY A 584 -21.34 1.14 -9.04
C GLY A 584 -20.80 0.06 -9.96
N VAL A 585 -19.93 -0.80 -9.44
CA VAL A 585 -19.19 -1.78 -10.24
C VAL A 585 -19.99 -3.08 -10.36
N LEU A 586 -20.14 -3.56 -11.60
CA LEU A 586 -20.70 -4.87 -11.94
C LEU A 586 -19.63 -5.77 -12.55
N LEU A 587 -19.71 -7.06 -12.26
CA LEU A 587 -18.87 -8.11 -12.84
C LEU A 587 -19.71 -9.03 -13.73
N ARG A 588 -19.20 -9.35 -14.91
CA ARG A 588 -19.89 -10.19 -15.90
C ARG A 588 -19.94 -11.64 -15.43
N MET A 589 -21.14 -12.21 -15.47
CA MET A 589 -21.43 -13.59 -15.09
C MET A 589 -21.21 -14.54 -16.28
N ILE A 590 -20.14 -15.35 -16.22
CA ILE A 590 -20.02 -16.55 -17.04
C ILE A 590 -20.42 -17.71 -16.13
N HIS A 591 -21.59 -18.32 -16.36
CA HIS A 591 -22.28 -19.19 -15.39
C HIS A 591 -21.44 -20.37 -14.86
N ILE A 592 -20.39 -20.79 -15.58
CA ILE A 592 -19.49 -21.90 -15.19
C ILE A 592 -18.37 -21.43 -14.24
N ALA A 593 -18.05 -20.14 -14.21
CA ALA A 593 -16.87 -19.59 -13.53
C ALA A 593 -17.14 -18.95 -12.14
N LEU A 594 -18.40 -18.70 -11.78
CA LEU A 594 -18.76 -18.03 -10.52
C LEU A 594 -18.19 -18.65 -9.23
N PRO A 595 -18.20 -19.99 -9.06
CA PRO A 595 -17.63 -20.61 -7.86
C PRO A 595 -16.11 -20.42 -7.73
N PHE A 596 -15.45 -19.82 -8.73
CA PHE A 596 -14.01 -19.65 -8.83
C PHE A 596 -13.56 -18.18 -8.80
N ILE A 597 -14.48 -17.23 -8.64
CA ILE A 597 -14.14 -15.80 -8.54
C ILE A 597 -13.82 -15.50 -7.06
N PRO A 598 -12.54 -15.22 -6.73
CA PRO A 598 -12.17 -14.92 -5.35
C PRO A 598 -12.65 -13.52 -4.95
N ILE A 599 -13.23 -13.41 -3.76
CA ILE A 599 -13.83 -12.20 -3.20
C ILE A 599 -13.11 -11.83 -1.91
N THR A 600 -12.72 -10.56 -1.77
CA THR A 600 -12.26 -10.00 -0.50
C THR A 600 -13.44 -9.86 0.45
N SER A 601 -13.27 -10.35 1.68
CA SER A 601 -14.33 -10.41 2.67
C SER A 601 -13.87 -9.83 4.01
N THR A 602 -14.84 -9.46 4.84
CA THR A 602 -14.62 -8.92 6.18
C THR A 602 -15.52 -9.65 7.17
N VAL A 603 -14.97 -9.93 8.36
CA VAL A 603 -15.73 -10.46 9.50
C VAL A 603 -15.99 -9.33 10.48
N LEU A 604 -17.26 -9.04 10.74
CA LEU A 604 -17.67 -8.05 11.73
C LEU A 604 -18.19 -8.76 12.97
N VAL A 605 -17.78 -8.31 14.14
CA VAL A 605 -18.22 -8.87 15.42
C VAL A 605 -18.74 -7.75 16.28
N TYR A 606 -19.99 -7.87 16.72
CA TYR A 606 -20.65 -6.94 17.61
C TYR A 606 -20.98 -7.64 18.92
N TYR A 607 -21.03 -6.87 20.01
CA TYR A 607 -21.50 -7.39 21.29
C TYR A 607 -22.41 -6.41 22.02
N ARG A 608 -23.31 -6.96 22.82
CA ARG A 608 -24.14 -6.23 23.78
C ARG A 608 -24.06 -6.92 25.14
N LEU A 609 -23.95 -6.11 26.18
CA LEU A 609 -23.97 -6.59 27.56
C LEU A 609 -25.41 -6.66 28.06
N ASN A 610 -25.86 -7.83 28.48
CA ASN A 610 -27.09 -8.02 29.25
C ASN A 610 -26.75 -8.33 30.72
N ALA A 611 -27.77 -8.38 31.58
CA ALA A 611 -27.59 -8.57 33.03
C ALA A 611 -26.97 -9.91 33.42
N GLU A 612 -27.18 -10.97 32.62
CA GLU A 612 -26.74 -12.34 32.94
C GLU A 612 -25.78 -12.92 31.87
N GLU A 613 -25.74 -12.35 30.67
CA GLU A 613 -25.02 -12.88 29.51
C GLU A 613 -24.50 -11.77 28.59
N VAL A 614 -23.48 -12.08 27.79
CA VAL A 614 -23.03 -11.23 26.68
C VAL A 614 -23.50 -11.83 25.36
N ILE A 615 -24.26 -11.05 24.60
CA ILE A 615 -24.76 -11.42 23.29
C ILE A 615 -23.77 -10.96 22.24
N PHE A 616 -23.46 -11.81 21.26
CA PHE A 616 -22.64 -11.47 20.12
C PHE A 616 -23.37 -11.70 18.81
N HIS A 617 -23.17 -10.80 17.86
CA HIS A 617 -23.51 -11.02 16.46
C HIS A 617 -22.22 -11.08 15.65
N LEU A 618 -22.08 -12.11 14.82
CA LEU A 618 -20.97 -12.26 13.89
C LEU A 618 -21.49 -12.27 12.45
N TYR A 619 -21.00 -11.33 11.66
CA TYR A 619 -21.29 -11.19 10.23
C TYR A 619 -20.08 -11.60 9.39
N LEU A 620 -20.33 -12.18 8.23
CA LEU A 620 -19.34 -12.42 7.18
C LEU A 620 -19.87 -11.81 5.88
N ILE A 621 -19.26 -10.70 5.45
CA ILE A 621 -19.72 -9.92 4.29
C ILE A 621 -18.58 -9.71 3.27
N PRO A 622 -18.88 -9.47 2.00
CA PRO A 622 -17.90 -8.90 1.07
C PRO A 622 -17.34 -7.59 1.63
N THR A 623 -16.11 -7.21 1.25
CA THR A 623 -15.51 -5.93 1.67
C THR A 623 -16.21 -4.76 0.96
N ASP A 624 -17.42 -4.44 1.42
CA ASP A 624 -18.30 -3.39 0.92
C ASP A 624 -18.63 -2.44 2.08
N CYS A 625 -18.17 -1.20 1.97
CA CYS A 625 -18.36 -0.19 3.01
C CYS A 625 -19.83 0.20 3.21
N SER A 626 -20.67 0.06 2.18
CA SER A 626 -22.10 0.39 2.28
C SER A 626 -22.86 -0.63 3.13
N ILE A 627 -22.53 -1.92 2.97
CA ILE A 627 -23.08 -3.01 3.79
C ILE A 627 -22.60 -2.87 5.24
N GLN A 628 -21.29 -2.65 5.44
CA GLN A 628 -20.74 -2.47 6.77
C GLN A 628 -21.41 -1.29 7.50
N LYS A 629 -21.59 -0.16 6.81
CA LYS A 629 -22.28 1.00 7.39
C LYS A 629 -23.72 0.70 7.76
N ALA A 630 -24.48 -0.02 6.91
CA ALA A 630 -25.85 -0.40 7.23
C ALA A 630 -25.93 -1.30 8.48
N ILE A 631 -25.00 -2.26 8.62
CA ILE A 631 -24.88 -3.11 9.82
C ILE A 631 -24.53 -2.25 11.03
N ASP A 632 -23.55 -1.36 10.92
CA ASP A 632 -23.16 -0.45 12.02
C ASP A 632 -24.35 0.41 12.49
N ASP A 633 -25.12 0.96 11.55
CA ASP A 633 -26.30 1.77 11.85
C ASP A 633 -27.45 0.94 12.45
N GLU A 634 -27.63 -0.31 12.03
CA GLU A 634 -28.63 -1.24 12.58
C GLU A 634 -28.25 -1.70 14.00
N GLU A 635 -27.03 -2.20 14.19
CA GLU A 635 -26.51 -2.68 15.47
C GLU A 635 -26.50 -1.57 16.53
N LYS A 636 -26.18 -0.34 16.12
CA LYS A 636 -26.21 0.83 16.99
C LYS A 636 -27.61 1.15 17.52
N LYS A 637 -28.68 0.88 16.75
CA LYS A 637 -30.08 1.03 17.24
C LYS A 637 -30.35 0.14 18.44
N PHE A 638 -29.67 -1.00 18.52
CA PHE A 638 -29.82 -1.99 19.58
C PHE A 638 -28.69 -1.95 20.62
N GLN A 639 -27.88 -0.89 20.62
CA GLN A 639 -26.78 -0.63 21.58
C GLN A 639 -25.64 -1.66 21.53
N PHE A 640 -25.44 -2.31 20.38
CA PHE A 640 -24.28 -3.16 20.17
C PHE A 640 -23.02 -2.31 19.91
N VAL A 641 -21.87 -2.87 20.28
CA VAL A 641 -20.54 -2.26 20.10
C VAL A 641 -19.68 -3.17 19.22
N GLN A 642 -19.03 -2.60 18.22
CA GLN A 642 -18.16 -3.35 17.31
C GLN A 642 -16.81 -3.69 17.95
N ILE A 643 -16.36 -4.93 17.76
CA ILE A 643 -15.01 -5.40 18.08
C ILE A 643 -14.26 -5.57 16.77
N ARG A 644 -13.24 -4.72 16.52
CA ARG A 644 -12.39 -4.86 15.33
C ARG A 644 -11.69 -6.23 15.32
N LYS A 645 -11.78 -6.92 14.19
CA LYS A 645 -11.17 -8.24 13.94
C LYS A 645 -10.46 -8.24 12.59
N PRO A 646 -9.40 -9.06 12.44
CA PRO A 646 -8.74 -9.19 11.14
C PRO A 646 -9.70 -9.84 10.12
N PRO A 647 -9.55 -9.54 8.83
CA PRO A 647 -10.29 -10.22 7.76
C PRO A 647 -9.90 -11.71 7.68
N PRO A 648 -10.64 -12.53 6.91
CA PRO A 648 -10.28 -13.91 6.61
C PRO A 648 -8.87 -14.06 6.00
N LEU A 649 -8.26 -15.22 6.22
CA LEU A 649 -6.86 -15.50 5.85
C LEU A 649 -6.64 -15.58 4.32
N THR A 650 -7.70 -15.89 3.57
CA THR A 650 -7.71 -16.02 2.11
C THR A 650 -9.01 -15.45 1.54
N PRO A 651 -9.03 -15.01 0.27
CA PRO A 651 -10.28 -14.68 -0.42
C PRO A 651 -11.29 -15.83 -0.36
N LEU A 652 -12.59 -15.49 -0.33
CA LEU A 652 -13.70 -16.44 -0.27
C LEU A 652 -14.48 -16.45 -1.58
N TYR A 653 -15.38 -17.42 -1.76
CA TYR A 653 -16.17 -17.57 -2.98
C TYR A 653 -17.65 -17.40 -2.68
N MET A 654 -18.36 -16.64 -3.52
CA MET A 654 -19.78 -16.37 -3.34
C MET A 654 -20.60 -17.68 -3.37
N GLY A 655 -21.52 -17.85 -2.42
CA GLY A 655 -22.32 -19.06 -2.22
C GLY A 655 -21.64 -20.15 -1.38
N SER A 656 -20.37 -19.98 -1.00
CA SER A 656 -19.72 -20.87 -0.03
C SER A 656 -20.41 -20.77 1.34
N ARG A 657 -20.42 -21.88 2.08
CA ARG A 657 -21.00 -21.95 3.41
C ARG A 657 -19.95 -22.28 4.44
N PHE A 658 -20.04 -21.61 5.58
CA PHE A 658 -19.03 -21.65 6.63
C PHE A 658 -19.65 -22.05 7.96
N THR A 659 -18.99 -22.95 8.68
CA THR A 659 -19.41 -23.35 10.03
C THR A 659 -18.58 -22.61 11.06
N LEU A 660 -19.27 -21.95 12.00
CA LEU A 660 -18.66 -21.28 13.14
C LEU A 660 -18.55 -22.24 14.32
N SER A 661 -17.38 -22.27 14.95
CA SER A 661 -17.10 -23.11 16.11
C SER A 661 -16.34 -22.35 17.18
N SER A 662 -16.52 -22.74 18.43
CA SER A 662 -15.89 -22.11 19.60
C SER A 662 -14.91 -23.05 20.31
N SER A 663 -13.93 -22.48 21.00
CA SER A 663 -13.07 -23.22 21.94
C SER A 663 -13.80 -23.66 23.21
N ARG A 664 -14.99 -23.11 23.47
CA ARG A 664 -15.89 -23.50 24.57
C ARG A 664 -17.17 -24.08 23.96
N GLN A 665 -17.89 -24.91 24.72
CA GLN A 665 -19.21 -25.36 24.33
C GLN A 665 -20.17 -24.17 24.44
N LEU A 666 -20.54 -23.59 23.30
CA LEU A 666 -21.47 -22.47 23.16
C LEU A 666 -22.50 -22.83 22.11
N GLU A 667 -23.74 -22.42 22.33
CA GLU A 667 -24.79 -22.50 21.31
C GLU A 667 -24.63 -21.32 20.35
N ILE A 668 -24.45 -21.62 19.07
CA ILE A 668 -24.27 -20.64 18.00
C ILE A 668 -25.43 -20.82 17.02
N ILE A 669 -26.18 -19.75 16.74
CA ILE A 669 -27.42 -19.83 15.98
C ILE A 669 -27.44 -18.76 14.87
N PRO A 670 -27.51 -19.14 13.58
CA PRO A 670 -27.18 -20.45 13.05
C PRO A 670 -25.67 -20.73 13.16
N GLU A 671 -25.28 -22.00 13.27
CA GLU A 671 -23.86 -22.41 13.18
C GLU A 671 -23.28 -22.23 11.77
N GLU A 672 -24.14 -22.21 10.76
CA GLU A 672 -23.79 -22.11 9.34
C GLU A 672 -24.14 -20.75 8.78
N LEU A 673 -23.13 -20.08 8.19
CA LEU A 673 -23.29 -18.83 7.45
C LEU A 673 -23.01 -19.05 5.97
N GLU A 674 -23.94 -18.62 5.12
CA GLU A 674 -23.71 -18.52 3.68
C GLU A 674 -23.06 -17.18 3.34
N PHE A 675 -21.94 -17.22 2.62
CA PHE A 675 -21.28 -16.02 2.12
C PHE A 675 -21.93 -15.58 0.81
N CYS A 676 -22.81 -14.58 0.91
CA CYS A 676 -23.54 -14.02 -0.23
C CYS A 676 -23.52 -12.49 -0.19
N TYR A 677 -23.79 -11.87 -1.34
CA TYR A 677 -24.03 -10.43 -1.41
C TYR A 677 -25.48 -10.14 -1.04
N ARG A 678 -25.69 -9.21 -0.10
CA ARG A 678 -27.00 -8.65 0.23
C ARG A 678 -26.89 -7.13 0.24
N SER A 679 -27.76 -6.46 -0.50
CA SER A 679 -27.80 -5.01 -0.60
C SER A 679 -27.95 -4.37 0.80
N PRO A 680 -27.41 -3.17 1.08
CA PRO A 680 -27.51 -2.51 2.38
C PRO A 680 -28.94 -2.35 2.94
N GLY A 681 -29.97 -2.36 2.09
CA GLY A 681 -31.38 -2.32 2.51
C GLY A 681 -32.01 -3.67 2.83
N GLU A 682 -31.26 -4.77 2.71
CA GLU A 682 -31.71 -6.13 3.01
C GLU A 682 -31.14 -6.60 4.34
N SER A 683 -31.88 -7.46 5.06
CA SER A 683 -31.39 -8.07 6.30
C SER A 683 -30.16 -8.94 6.05
N GLN A 684 -29.07 -8.61 6.74
CA GLN A 684 -27.79 -9.30 6.63
C GLN A 684 -27.80 -10.62 7.42
N LEU A 685 -26.98 -11.58 7.00
CA LEU A 685 -26.85 -12.86 7.70
C LEU A 685 -25.81 -12.74 8.82
N PHE A 686 -26.17 -13.20 10.01
CA PHE A 686 -25.27 -13.27 11.16
C PHE A 686 -25.51 -14.52 11.99
N SER A 687 -24.48 -14.92 12.73
CA SER A 687 -24.60 -15.89 13.81
C SER A 687 -24.70 -15.16 15.13
N GLU A 688 -25.71 -15.52 15.92
CA GLU A 688 -25.88 -15.09 17.30
C GLU A 688 -25.32 -16.14 18.26
N PHE A 689 -24.66 -15.71 19.33
CA PHE A 689 -24.26 -16.61 20.41
C PHE A 689 -24.13 -15.87 21.74
N TYR A 690 -24.31 -16.64 22.83
CA TYR A 690 -24.45 -16.15 24.19
C TYR A 690 -23.30 -16.61 25.06
N VAL A 691 -22.88 -15.77 26.01
CA VAL A 691 -21.75 -16.10 26.89
C VAL A 691 -21.93 -15.54 28.30
N ASP A 692 -22.00 -16.43 29.28
CA ASP A 692 -22.24 -16.08 30.70
C ASP A 692 -21.02 -15.45 31.39
N GLN A 693 -19.79 -15.93 31.09
CA GLN A 693 -18.56 -15.47 31.75
C GLN A 693 -17.35 -15.34 30.81
N LEU A 694 -16.98 -14.10 30.46
CA LEU A 694 -15.96 -13.77 29.44
C LEU A 694 -14.56 -13.46 29.96
N GLY A 695 -14.21 -13.93 31.17
CA GLY A 695 -12.92 -13.62 31.82
C GLY A 695 -11.68 -13.84 30.93
N SER A 696 -11.56 -15.01 30.28
CA SER A 696 -10.39 -15.34 29.44
C SER A 696 -10.55 -15.01 27.94
N GLY A 697 -11.70 -14.47 27.52
CA GLY A 697 -12.08 -14.42 26.10
C GLY A 697 -12.41 -15.80 25.50
N ILE A 698 -13.01 -15.80 24.30
CA ILE A 698 -13.43 -16.98 23.53
C ILE A 698 -12.71 -16.98 22.19
N ARG A 699 -12.18 -18.14 21.78
CA ARG A 699 -11.60 -18.31 20.46
C ARG A 699 -12.64 -18.89 19.52
N LEU A 700 -13.03 -18.10 18.52
CA LEU A 700 -13.88 -18.53 17.43
C LEU A 700 -13.03 -18.99 16.25
N LYS A 701 -13.52 -20.01 15.55
CA LYS A 701 -12.95 -20.54 14.32
C LYS A 701 -14.05 -20.73 13.30
N MET A 702 -13.82 -20.22 12.10
CA MET A 702 -14.70 -20.39 10.97
C MET A 702 -14.05 -21.33 9.96
N ARG A 703 -14.79 -22.34 9.51
CA ARG A 703 -14.31 -23.35 8.57
C ARG A 703 -15.22 -23.44 7.36
N ASP A 704 -14.64 -23.64 6.18
CA ASP A 704 -15.40 -23.99 4.99
C ASP A 704 -16.11 -25.34 5.22
N LYS A 705 -17.42 -25.38 4.95
CA LYS A 705 -18.24 -26.58 5.18
C LYS A 705 -17.88 -27.73 4.24
N LYS A 706 -17.37 -27.44 3.04
CA LYS A 706 -17.09 -28.43 1.99
C LYS A 706 -15.82 -29.23 2.30
N ASP A 707 -14.76 -28.56 2.75
CA ASP A 707 -13.44 -29.18 2.93
C ASP A 707 -12.85 -29.04 4.36
N GLY A 708 -13.53 -28.31 5.26
CA GLY A 708 -13.10 -28.11 6.65
C GLY A 708 -11.94 -27.13 6.83
N THR A 709 -11.49 -26.48 5.76
CA THR A 709 -10.38 -25.52 5.79
C THR A 709 -10.71 -24.35 6.71
N MET A 710 -9.78 -23.99 7.59
CA MET A 710 -9.97 -22.86 8.50
C MET A 710 -9.71 -21.55 7.75
N VAL A 711 -10.77 -20.77 7.52
CA VAL A 711 -10.70 -19.50 6.79
C VAL A 711 -10.50 -18.30 7.71
N TRP A 712 -10.95 -18.40 8.97
CA TRP A 712 -10.80 -17.33 9.94
C TRP A 712 -10.68 -17.87 11.36
N LYS A 713 -9.91 -17.15 12.19
CA LYS A 713 -9.81 -17.39 13.63
C LYS A 713 -9.73 -16.05 14.36
N GLY A 714 -10.53 -15.89 15.40
CA GLY A 714 -10.57 -14.65 16.18
C GLY A 714 -10.65 -14.93 17.67
N LEU A 715 -9.90 -14.17 18.47
CA LEU A 715 -10.13 -14.10 19.91
C LEU A 715 -11.13 -12.97 20.18
N VAL A 716 -12.30 -13.33 20.69
CA VAL A 716 -13.34 -12.41 21.11
C VAL A 716 -13.24 -12.26 22.62
N LYS A 717 -12.87 -11.06 23.06
CA LYS A 717 -12.91 -10.64 24.46
C LYS A 717 -13.60 -9.29 24.43
N PRO A 718 -14.79 -9.12 25.04
CA PRO A 718 -15.37 -7.80 25.19
C PRO A 718 -14.37 -7.01 26.01
N VAL A 719 -14.09 -5.81 25.53
CA VAL A 719 -13.44 -4.82 26.37
C VAL A 719 -14.44 -4.60 27.50
N SER A 720 -14.05 -4.85 28.75
CA SER A 720 -14.86 -4.43 29.88
C SER A 720 -15.18 -2.95 29.66
N PRO A 721 -16.44 -2.49 29.70
CA PRO A 721 -16.70 -1.09 29.90
C PRO A 721 -16.21 -0.76 31.31
N SER A 722 -14.95 -0.37 31.42
CA SER A 722 -14.64 0.76 32.28
C SER A 722 -15.29 1.97 31.59
N THR A 723 -16.47 2.45 31.98
CA THR A 723 -17.14 2.33 33.28
C THR A 723 -18.64 2.67 33.17
N ARG A 724 -19.53 1.68 33.21
CA ARG A 724 -20.91 1.84 33.74
C ARG A 724 -21.34 0.52 34.40
N ASP A 725 -21.39 0.59 35.73
CA ASP A 725 -22.10 -0.26 36.70
C ASP A 725 -21.67 -1.73 36.91
N ILE A 726 -20.68 -1.88 37.80
CA ILE A 726 -20.63 -3.00 38.78
C ILE A 726 -21.52 -2.56 39.95
N PRO A 727 -22.51 -3.35 40.42
CA PRO A 727 -23.19 -3.02 41.67
C PRO A 727 -22.20 -3.16 42.84
N ASP A 728 -22.19 -2.10 43.64
CA ASP A 728 -21.36 -1.81 44.81
C ASP A 728 -19.99 -1.14 44.60
N LEU A 729 -19.86 -0.33 43.55
CA LEU A 729 -19.06 0.90 43.69
C LEU A 729 -19.98 2.03 44.16
N LEU A 730 -19.76 2.52 45.38
CA LEU A 730 -20.37 3.76 45.86
C LEU A 730 -20.35 4.80 44.72
N HIS A 731 -21.51 5.40 44.43
CA HIS A 731 -21.61 6.49 43.45
C HIS A 731 -20.56 7.56 43.77
N PHE A 732 -19.98 8.25 42.78
CA PHE A 732 -18.86 9.20 42.97
C PHE A 732 -19.06 10.13 44.19
N VAL A 733 -20.25 10.70 44.35
CA VAL A 733 -20.55 11.61 45.47
C VAL A 733 -20.58 10.93 46.84
N ASP A 734 -20.90 9.63 46.90
CA ASP A 734 -20.81 8.84 48.12
C ASP A 734 -19.37 8.36 48.35
N GLN A 735 -18.66 7.99 47.28
CA GLN A 735 -17.27 7.50 47.31
C GLN A 735 -16.30 8.57 47.85
N TYR A 736 -16.53 9.84 47.51
CA TYR A 736 -15.71 10.98 47.93
C TYR A 736 -16.46 11.92 48.88
N ARG A 737 -17.44 11.40 49.63
CA ARG A 737 -18.33 12.20 50.47
C ARG A 737 -17.57 13.11 51.44
N GLU A 738 -16.55 12.58 52.14
CA GLU A 738 -15.79 13.34 53.13
C GLU A 738 -14.90 14.41 52.47
N GLU A 739 -14.27 14.09 51.33
CA GLU A 739 -13.50 15.05 50.55
C GLU A 739 -14.37 16.16 49.96
N LEU A 740 -15.59 15.85 49.52
CA LEU A 740 -16.54 16.83 49.03
C LEU A 740 -17.06 17.72 50.17
N ILE A 741 -17.38 17.16 51.34
CA ILE A 741 -17.78 17.94 52.52
C ILE A 741 -16.68 18.91 52.94
N ALA A 742 -15.41 18.49 52.88
CA ALA A 742 -14.29 19.30 53.33
C ALA A 742 -13.81 20.34 52.31
N ARG A 743 -13.95 20.08 51.00
CA ARG A 743 -13.24 20.84 49.95
C ARG A 743 -14.14 21.63 49.01
N VAL A 744 -15.46 21.46 49.06
CA VAL A 744 -16.39 22.31 48.31
C VAL A 744 -16.39 23.71 48.93
N THR A 745 -16.01 24.72 48.12
CA THR A 745 -15.81 26.09 48.59
C THR A 745 -17.06 26.97 48.46
N SER A 746 -18.04 26.58 47.64
CA SER A 746 -19.32 27.28 47.49
C SER A 746 -20.50 26.31 47.33
N VAL A 747 -21.39 26.27 48.32
CA VAL A 747 -22.50 25.29 48.35
C VAL A 747 -23.78 25.83 47.73
N ASP A 748 -24.06 27.13 47.88
CA ASP A 748 -25.33 27.72 47.44
C ASP A 748 -25.59 27.56 45.91
N PRO A 749 -24.60 27.73 45.00
CA PRO A 749 -24.81 27.47 43.57
C PRO A 749 -25.08 25.99 43.25
N VAL A 750 -24.60 25.07 44.08
CA VAL A 750 -24.89 23.64 43.97
C VAL A 750 -26.34 23.38 44.40
N LEU A 751 -26.80 24.02 45.48
CA LEU A 751 -28.18 23.91 45.96
C LEU A 751 -29.17 24.50 44.96
N ASP A 752 -28.88 25.65 44.35
CA ASP A 752 -29.74 26.30 43.36
C ASP A 752 -30.00 25.40 42.16
N LYS A 753 -29.01 24.62 41.75
CA LYS A 753 -29.12 23.65 40.65
C LYS A 753 -29.90 22.39 41.04
N LEU A 754 -29.95 22.06 42.33
CA LEU A 754 -30.67 20.89 42.84
C LEU A 754 -32.10 21.22 43.28
N TYR A 755 -32.41 22.50 43.47
CA TYR A 755 -33.72 22.97 43.88
C TYR A 755 -34.80 22.68 42.82
N GLY A 756 -35.91 22.07 43.25
CA GLY A 756 -37.03 21.72 42.38
C GLY A 756 -36.84 20.42 41.58
N GLN A 757 -35.61 19.91 41.44
CA GLN A 757 -35.31 18.64 40.75
C GLN A 757 -34.98 17.51 41.73
N VAL A 758 -34.18 17.79 42.76
CA VAL A 758 -33.73 16.81 43.77
C VAL A 758 -34.13 17.22 45.18
N LEU A 759 -34.10 18.52 45.48
CA LEU A 759 -34.45 19.08 46.79
C LEU A 759 -35.83 19.73 46.76
N SER A 760 -36.65 19.43 47.77
CA SER A 760 -37.86 20.21 48.05
C SER A 760 -37.53 21.58 48.64
N GLU A 761 -38.49 22.51 48.63
CA GLU A 761 -38.35 23.84 49.23
C GLU A 761 -37.97 23.80 50.71
N GLU A 762 -38.58 22.89 51.48
CA GLU A 762 -38.22 22.70 52.88
C GLU A 762 -36.78 22.16 53.04
N GLN A 763 -36.34 21.24 52.17
CA GLN A 763 -34.98 20.70 52.23
C GLN A 763 -33.93 21.72 51.82
N TYR A 764 -34.19 22.49 50.76
CA TYR A 764 -33.31 23.54 50.26
C TYR A 764 -33.06 24.60 51.35
N GLU A 765 -34.12 25.13 51.97
CA GLU A 765 -33.98 26.13 53.05
C GLU A 765 -33.29 25.55 54.28
N ARG A 766 -33.54 24.27 54.62
CA ARG A 766 -32.87 23.58 55.74
C ARG A 766 -31.37 23.38 55.52
N VAL A 767 -30.91 23.18 54.28
CA VAL A 767 -29.46 23.16 54.00
C VAL A 767 -28.89 24.57 54.06
N ARG A 768 -29.60 25.57 53.50
CA ARG A 768 -29.12 26.95 53.44
C ARG A 768 -28.96 27.60 54.82
N ALA A 769 -29.80 27.20 55.78
CA ALA A 769 -29.80 27.69 57.16
C ALA A 769 -28.58 27.24 58.00
N GLU A 770 -27.80 26.25 57.55
CA GLU A 770 -26.61 25.81 58.28
C GLU A 770 -25.47 26.85 58.18
N ALA A 771 -24.74 27.05 59.28
CA ALA A 771 -23.86 28.21 59.45
C ALA A 771 -22.53 28.13 58.66
N THR A 772 -22.03 26.93 58.36
CA THR A 772 -20.72 26.73 57.71
C THR A 772 -20.84 25.88 56.44
N MET A 773 -19.95 26.07 55.46
CA MET A 773 -19.98 25.32 54.19
C MET A 773 -19.89 23.79 54.38
N PRO A 774 -19.03 23.24 55.26
CA PRO A 774 -19.03 21.82 55.55
C PRO A 774 -20.33 21.33 56.20
N ASP A 775 -20.95 22.13 57.06
CA ASP A 775 -22.23 21.77 57.69
C ASP A 775 -23.36 21.77 56.66
N LYS A 776 -23.37 22.73 55.72
CA LYS A 776 -24.27 22.74 54.57
C LYS A 776 -24.10 21.47 53.72
N MET A 777 -22.87 21.10 53.34
CA MET A 777 -22.65 19.87 52.56
C MET A 777 -23.03 18.61 53.36
N ARG A 778 -22.72 18.54 54.66
CA ARG A 778 -23.10 17.40 55.50
C ARG A 778 -24.62 17.28 55.62
N LYS A 779 -25.32 18.41 55.72
CA LYS A 779 -26.79 18.47 55.73
C LYS A 779 -27.37 18.03 54.38
N LEU A 780 -26.80 18.48 53.28
CA LEU A 780 -27.17 18.03 51.93
C LEU A 780 -27.04 16.51 51.79
N PHE A 781 -25.89 15.94 52.18
CA PHE A 781 -25.67 14.49 52.17
C PHE A 781 -26.51 13.73 53.20
N SER A 782 -27.10 14.38 54.22
CA SER A 782 -28.04 13.70 55.12
C SER A 782 -29.31 13.27 54.37
N PHE A 783 -29.67 13.98 53.31
CA PHE A 783 -30.78 13.63 52.43
C PHE A 783 -30.39 12.62 51.35
N SER A 784 -29.08 12.41 51.08
CA SER A 784 -28.63 11.50 50.01
C SER A 784 -28.90 10.02 50.30
N GLN A 785 -29.24 9.65 51.55
CA GLN A 785 -29.64 8.29 51.90
C GLN A 785 -30.97 7.87 51.26
N SER A 786 -31.87 8.84 50.96
CA SER A 786 -33.12 8.56 50.24
C SER A 786 -33.01 8.80 48.73
N TRP A 787 -31.83 9.16 48.21
CA TRP A 787 -31.62 9.46 46.81
C TRP A 787 -31.29 8.22 45.99
N ASN A 788 -31.98 8.07 44.85
CA ASN A 788 -31.63 7.10 43.83
C ASN A 788 -30.40 7.60 43.02
N GLN A 789 -29.88 6.76 42.12
CA GLN A 789 -28.69 7.08 41.32
C GLN A 789 -28.84 8.38 40.52
N ALA A 790 -30.01 8.64 39.93
CA ALA A 790 -30.27 9.84 39.13
C ALA A 790 -30.16 11.13 39.97
N CYS A 791 -30.68 11.13 41.20
CA CYS A 791 -30.52 12.25 42.12
C CYS A 791 -29.04 12.50 42.47
N LYS A 792 -28.25 11.42 42.62
CA LYS A 792 -26.81 11.51 42.90
C LYS A 792 -26.02 11.99 41.69
N ASP A 793 -26.40 11.58 40.47
CA ASP A 793 -25.83 12.08 39.22
C ASP A 793 -26.08 13.58 39.05
N GLN A 794 -27.25 14.07 39.42
CA GLN A 794 -27.53 15.51 39.40
C GLN A 794 -26.66 16.29 40.40
N LEU A 795 -26.44 15.77 41.61
CA LEU A 795 -25.47 16.36 42.53
C LEU A 795 -24.05 16.36 41.95
N TYR A 796 -23.66 15.26 41.29
CA TYR A 796 -22.36 15.19 40.63
C TYR A 796 -22.20 16.22 39.51
N GLN A 797 -23.22 16.39 38.64
CA GLN A 797 -23.16 17.40 37.58
C GLN A 797 -23.12 18.82 38.15
N ALA A 798 -23.93 19.10 39.17
CA ALA A 798 -23.89 20.40 39.85
C ALA A 798 -22.50 20.69 40.44
N LEU A 799 -21.84 19.68 41.04
CA LEU A 799 -20.47 19.80 41.54
C LEU A 799 -19.43 19.91 40.43
N LYS A 800 -19.61 19.22 39.29
CA LYS A 800 -18.72 19.29 38.13
C LYS A 800 -18.75 20.66 37.46
N GLU A 801 -19.92 21.30 37.39
CA GLU A 801 -20.05 22.63 36.83
C GLU A 801 -19.52 23.71 37.77
N THR A 802 -19.75 23.58 39.07
CA THR A 802 -19.35 24.58 40.05
C THR A 802 -17.90 24.43 40.53
N HIS A 803 -17.38 23.20 40.56
CA HIS A 803 -16.04 22.85 41.04
C HIS A 803 -15.34 21.84 40.11
N PRO A 804 -15.16 22.15 38.81
CA PRO A 804 -14.62 21.21 37.82
C PRO A 804 -13.23 20.69 38.17
N HIS A 805 -12.37 21.55 38.72
CA HIS A 805 -11.01 21.20 39.12
C HIS A 805 -10.98 20.18 40.27
N LEU A 806 -11.91 20.29 41.24
CA LEU A 806 -12.01 19.35 42.36
C LEU A 806 -12.47 17.97 41.88
N ILE A 807 -13.39 17.92 40.92
CA ILE A 807 -13.89 16.65 40.35
C ILE A 807 -12.79 15.92 39.58
N VAL A 808 -12.02 16.62 38.76
CA VAL A 808 -10.90 16.03 38.00
C VAL A 808 -9.84 15.45 38.94
N GLU A 809 -9.46 16.19 39.98
CA GLU A 809 -8.45 15.73 40.95
C GLU A 809 -8.91 14.47 41.73
N LEU A 810 -10.18 14.40 42.11
CA LEU A 810 -10.73 13.23 42.81
C LEU A 810 -10.81 11.99 41.89
N TRP A 811 -11.02 12.18 40.58
CA TRP A 811 -10.99 11.10 39.57
C TRP A 811 -9.60 10.50 39.37
N GLU A 812 -8.56 11.35 39.27
CA GLU A 812 -7.18 10.89 39.05
C GLU A 812 -6.64 10.01 40.21
N LYS A 813 -7.10 10.25 41.44
CA LYS A 813 -6.78 9.40 42.60
C LYS A 813 -7.36 7.98 42.51
N LYS A 814 -8.38 7.73 41.68
CA LYS A 814 -9.05 6.42 41.53
C LYS A 814 -8.18 5.41 40.76
N ASP A 815 -7.47 5.87 39.74
CA ASP A 815 -6.66 5.00 38.88
C ASP A 815 -5.31 4.62 39.51
N GLY A 816 -4.77 5.45 40.40
CA GLY A 816 -3.54 5.16 41.13
C GLY A 816 -3.62 4.02 42.16
N LYS A 817 -4.82 3.65 42.64
CA LYS A 817 -5.00 2.59 43.65
C LYS A 817 -5.25 1.19 43.08
N ARG A 818 -5.56 1.02 41.79
CA ARG A 818 -5.74 -0.31 41.17
C ARG A 818 -4.43 -1.01 40.83
N GLY A 819 -3.31 -0.30 40.75
CA GLY A 819 -2.00 -0.86 40.40
C GLY A 819 -1.27 -1.62 41.52
N THR A 820 -1.79 -1.64 42.75
CA THR A 820 -1.06 -2.13 43.93
C THR A 820 -1.55 -3.49 44.46
N LEU A 821 -2.64 -4.06 43.95
CA LEU A 821 -3.14 -5.37 44.40
C LEU A 821 -2.63 -6.58 43.59
N ASP A 822 -2.10 -6.39 42.38
CA ASP A 822 -1.63 -7.50 41.51
C ASP A 822 -0.15 -7.91 41.74
N ARG A 823 0.47 -7.49 42.85
CA ARG A 823 1.87 -7.84 43.19
C ARG A 823 2.06 -8.68 44.47
N LEU A 824 1.01 -9.32 44.97
CA LEU A 824 1.11 -10.27 46.09
C LEU A 824 0.36 -11.57 45.82
N SER A 825 0.69 -12.25 44.72
CA SER A 825 0.35 -13.68 44.52
C SER A 825 1.09 -14.29 43.33
N SER A 826 2.42 -14.37 43.43
CA SER A 826 3.26 -15.30 42.66
C SER A 826 4.52 -15.65 43.42
#